data_AF-A0A956M1X0-F1
#
_entry.id   AF-A0A956M1X0-F1
#
_cell.length_a   1.000
_cell.length_b   1.000
_cell.length_c   1.000
_cell.angle_alpha   90.00
_cell.angle_beta   90.00
_cell.angle_gamma   90.00
#
_symmetry.space_group_name_H-M   'P 1'
#
loop_
_entity.id
_entity.type
_entity.pdbx_description
1 polymer ?
#
loop_
_entity_poly.entity_id
_entity_poly.type
_entity_poly.pdbx_seq_one_letter_code
_entity_poly.pdbx_strand_id
1 'polypeptide(L)'
;ESVKVASTSQAGQVLDIAFVVEGTEGITTYDVTDPHHPLSFHQGTTAVDGNGLFIAVPDDPAEPYVVYLAESWKGLRIFESDPQVPGLLRYNGVFSSTRGYARSVVAKDGFAYVADDELGIAVLDVRNRVLGAVGVVSSCDTEGDASGVDVVGNHAFLADGDNGLAVMECRIEGSPAVPVPYYVAHLDLPGRCRAIVVRDGVAFLAAQDGGVHIVDVRNPSDPVPLGTVVTSYATGIAVAKSGVIVVSDRDEGLLVLDGPGPFADEIAPAPVSDLSARGVDSTSVLLAWHAPGDDRLTGRAAIYDVRYVAGSGEEAFPWDSATEATGEPAPALRGSSESFLVTDLQPGAEYRFALRTADAAGNWSAISNVAVGLTPVGNVPPTLRAGSVSPDAGLSGTLFTFEVTYQDGDGDPPSIAQVQIGDVTHDMTAVTTTYEEGALFRFQTALEAGSYTHSFRFGDGHHGVVETDSASGPAVGRLLFTMGSAADEPGRDGDETPHPVLMIREFVIAPHEVTQSEYEAVMGTNPSRFSGADRPVERVSWFDAVEYCNARSVVEGLTPAYVIEGGAVTWIEAADGYRLPTEAEWELSCRAGTTTPFSSGDLTEEACGIDPALDAVGWYCGNAGATTHPVMSKQANSGDLYDMHGNVWEWCWDWYVADLGTAAVVDPGGPPGGAQRAIRGGSWYYFARDCRSASRAPYWPGSKDDIVGFRVARTIHPEGR
;
A
#
# COMPACT_ATOMS: atom_id res chain seq x y z
N GLU A 1 9.79 -31.31 7.18
CA GLU A 1 8.75 -30.93 8.17
C GLU A 1 7.54 -30.27 7.51
N SER A 2 7.74 -29.31 6.61
CA SER A 2 6.64 -28.69 5.87
C SER A 2 7.09 -28.25 4.47
N VAL A 3 6.16 -28.21 3.51
CA VAL A 3 6.41 -27.73 2.15
C VAL A 3 5.26 -26.84 1.72
N LYS A 4 5.58 -25.67 1.14
CA LYS A 4 4.62 -24.83 0.42
C LYS A 4 5.18 -24.45 -0.94
N VAL A 5 4.31 -24.23 -1.91
CA VAL A 5 4.67 -23.77 -3.25
C VAL A 5 3.99 -22.44 -3.50
N ALA A 6 4.71 -21.49 -4.07
CA ALA A 6 4.18 -20.22 -4.53
C ALA A 6 4.65 -19.94 -5.97
N SER A 7 3.78 -19.36 -6.77
CA SER A 7 4.11 -18.95 -8.15
C SER A 7 4.53 -17.49 -8.17
N THR A 8 5.57 -17.16 -8.93
CA THR A 8 6.10 -15.80 -9.11
C THR A 8 6.38 -15.52 -10.58
N SER A 9 6.37 -14.25 -10.99
CA SER A 9 6.87 -13.83 -12.29
C SER A 9 8.13 -12.98 -12.13
N GLN A 10 9.30 -13.52 -12.48
CA GLN A 10 10.58 -12.81 -12.39
C GLN A 10 11.27 -12.78 -13.75
N ALA A 11 11.74 -11.60 -14.16
CA ALA A 11 12.38 -11.37 -15.48
C ALA A 11 11.57 -11.89 -16.70
N GLY A 12 10.23 -11.89 -16.60
CA GLY A 12 9.33 -12.35 -17.66
C GLY A 12 9.12 -13.87 -17.73
N GLN A 13 9.60 -14.63 -16.75
CA GLN A 13 9.32 -16.06 -16.60
C GLN A 13 8.44 -16.32 -15.37
N VAL A 14 7.45 -17.20 -15.51
CA VAL A 14 6.67 -17.72 -14.39
C VAL A 14 7.46 -18.86 -13.76
N LEU A 15 7.77 -18.75 -12.48
CA LEU A 15 8.44 -19.77 -11.69
C LEU A 15 7.50 -20.27 -10.58
N ASP A 16 7.46 -21.57 -10.37
CA ASP A 16 6.88 -22.17 -9.17
C ASP A 16 8.02 -22.46 -8.18
N ILE A 17 8.00 -21.81 -7.02
CA ILE A 17 9.03 -21.95 -5.99
C ILE A 17 8.47 -22.77 -4.84
N ALA A 18 9.13 -23.90 -4.54
CA ALA A 18 8.86 -24.70 -3.35
C ALA A 18 9.76 -24.26 -2.18
N PHE A 19 9.14 -23.98 -1.03
CA PHE A 19 9.79 -23.71 0.24
C PHE A 19 9.69 -24.96 1.10
N VAL A 20 10.83 -25.56 1.41
CA VAL A 20 10.93 -26.81 2.17
C VAL A 20 11.56 -26.52 3.51
N VAL A 21 10.85 -26.84 4.60
CA VAL A 21 11.38 -26.73 5.96
C VAL A 21 12.07 -28.03 6.34
N GLU A 22 13.38 -27.96 6.55
CA GLU A 22 14.28 -29.09 6.82
C GLU A 22 14.72 -29.12 8.30
N GLY A 23 13.74 -29.09 9.22
CA GLY A 23 14.00 -29.20 10.66
C GLY A 23 14.92 -28.10 11.18
N THR A 24 16.13 -28.48 11.62
CA THR A 24 17.16 -27.54 12.13
C THR A 24 17.99 -26.87 11.02
N GLU A 25 17.88 -27.33 9.77
CA GLU A 25 18.63 -26.78 8.64
C GLU A 25 17.95 -25.54 8.03
N GLY A 26 16.70 -25.26 8.41
CA GLY A 26 15.97 -24.06 8.03
C GLY A 26 15.07 -24.25 6.82
N ILE A 27 14.97 -23.20 5.99
CA ILE A 27 14.16 -23.22 4.77
C ILE A 27 15.09 -23.36 3.58
N THR A 28 14.86 -24.39 2.77
CA THR A 28 15.53 -24.60 1.47
C THR A 28 14.52 -24.35 0.35
N THR A 29 14.94 -23.64 -0.70
CA THR A 29 14.07 -23.27 -1.83
C THR A 29 14.44 -24.01 -3.12
N TYR A 30 13.42 -24.41 -3.86
CA TYR A 30 13.55 -25.13 -5.13
C TYR A 30 12.70 -24.47 -6.21
N ASP A 31 13.22 -24.42 -7.43
CA ASP A 31 12.41 -24.23 -8.64
C ASP A 31 11.72 -25.56 -8.95
N VAL A 32 10.39 -25.55 -8.93
CA VAL A 32 9.52 -26.69 -9.23
C VAL A 32 8.59 -26.42 -10.41
N THR A 33 8.92 -25.41 -11.24
CA THR A 33 8.17 -25.07 -12.46
C THR A 33 8.07 -26.27 -13.40
N ASP A 34 9.15 -27.04 -13.52
CA ASP A 34 9.10 -28.41 -14.02
C ASP A 34 9.12 -29.38 -12.83
N PRO A 35 7.96 -29.92 -12.40
CA PRO A 35 7.89 -30.81 -11.26
C PRO A 35 8.62 -32.15 -11.49
N HIS A 36 8.98 -32.49 -12.74
CA HIS A 36 9.79 -33.67 -13.04
C HIS A 36 11.30 -33.43 -12.87
N HIS A 37 11.74 -32.17 -12.83
CA HIS A 37 13.15 -31.79 -12.72
C HIS A 37 13.36 -30.62 -11.75
N PRO A 38 13.07 -30.80 -10.45
CA PRO A 38 13.23 -29.73 -9.47
C PRO A 38 14.70 -29.31 -9.35
N LEU A 39 14.96 -28.00 -9.32
CA LEU A 39 16.30 -27.42 -9.21
C LEU A 39 16.44 -26.65 -7.89
N SER A 40 17.45 -27.01 -7.07
CA SER A 40 17.71 -26.27 -5.83
C SER A 40 18.39 -24.93 -6.10
N PHE A 41 17.88 -23.85 -5.52
CA PHE A 41 18.60 -22.59 -5.44
C PHE A 41 19.67 -22.70 -4.34
N HIS A 42 20.89 -23.11 -4.66
CA HIS A 42 21.98 -23.34 -3.69
C HIS A 42 22.33 -22.13 -2.76
N GLN A 43 21.72 -20.96 -2.96
CA GLN A 43 21.84 -19.75 -2.14
C GLN A 43 20.62 -19.47 -1.24
N GLY A 44 19.56 -20.30 -1.28
CA GLY A 44 18.29 -20.07 -0.59
C GLY A 44 18.18 -20.67 0.82
N THR A 45 19.18 -21.41 1.30
CA THR A 45 19.14 -22.01 2.64
C THR A 45 19.34 -20.96 3.71
N THR A 46 18.27 -20.64 4.45
CA THR A 46 18.35 -19.73 5.59
C THR A 46 18.38 -20.52 6.88
N ALA A 47 19.54 -20.53 7.55
CA ALA A 47 19.70 -21.21 8.83
C ALA A 47 18.71 -20.64 9.87
N VAL A 48 17.98 -21.53 10.53
CA VAL A 48 17.12 -21.18 11.65
C VAL A 48 17.67 -21.81 12.92
N ASP A 49 17.85 -21.00 13.96
CA ASP A 49 18.37 -21.45 15.26
C ASP A 49 17.32 -22.25 16.09
N GLY A 50 16.36 -22.93 15.44
CA GLY A 50 15.21 -23.61 16.05
C GLY A 50 14.66 -24.75 15.18
N ASN A 51 13.66 -25.50 15.68
CA ASN A 51 12.97 -26.50 14.86
C ASN A 51 11.87 -25.80 14.07
N GLY A 52 12.11 -25.46 12.81
CA GLY A 52 11.05 -25.00 11.91
C GLY A 52 10.05 -26.13 11.68
N LEU A 53 8.77 -25.90 11.99
CA LEU A 53 7.74 -26.95 11.90
C LEU A 53 6.78 -26.74 10.74
N PHE A 54 6.41 -25.49 10.43
CA PHE A 54 5.42 -25.19 9.42
C PHE A 54 5.63 -23.84 8.73
N ILE A 55 5.31 -23.78 7.44
CA ILE A 55 5.47 -22.60 6.59
C ILE A 55 4.14 -22.18 5.97
N ALA A 56 3.90 -20.86 5.90
CA ALA A 56 2.77 -20.28 5.17
C ALA A 56 3.25 -19.23 4.18
N VAL A 57 2.60 -19.21 3.02
CA VAL A 57 2.67 -18.16 2.01
C VAL A 57 1.22 -17.72 1.76
N PRO A 58 0.93 -16.41 1.64
CA PRO A 58 -0.40 -15.94 1.29
C PRO A 58 -0.92 -16.56 -0.03
N ASP A 59 -2.23 -16.77 -0.13
CA ASP A 59 -2.87 -17.38 -1.32
C ASP A 59 -2.70 -16.53 -2.60
N ASP A 60 -2.50 -15.21 -2.44
CA ASP A 60 -2.14 -14.26 -3.50
C ASP A 60 -0.87 -13.49 -3.08
N PRO A 61 0.32 -14.03 -3.35
CA PRO A 61 1.57 -13.43 -2.90
C PRO A 61 1.91 -12.19 -3.76
N ALA A 62 1.78 -11.00 -3.18
CA ALA A 62 2.38 -9.79 -3.77
C ALA A 62 3.90 -9.90 -3.76
N GLU A 63 4.58 -9.45 -4.82
CA GLU A 63 6.05 -9.38 -4.86
C GLU A 63 6.56 -8.17 -4.06
N PRO A 64 7.54 -8.33 -3.15
CA PRO A 64 8.16 -9.60 -2.72
C PRO A 64 7.24 -10.45 -1.83
N TYR A 65 7.18 -11.75 -2.10
CA TYR A 65 6.34 -12.68 -1.33
C TYR A 65 6.88 -12.90 0.09
N VAL A 66 5.95 -13.05 1.04
CA VAL A 66 6.27 -13.15 2.47
C VAL A 66 6.04 -14.56 2.96
N VAL A 67 7.04 -15.08 3.67
CA VAL A 67 7.10 -16.43 4.19
C VAL A 67 7.03 -16.38 5.71
N TYR A 68 6.02 -17.03 6.27
CA TYR A 68 5.81 -17.14 7.72
C TYR A 68 6.26 -18.51 8.19
N LEU A 69 7.10 -18.56 9.21
CA LEU A 69 7.62 -19.79 9.80
C LEU A 69 7.24 -19.89 11.27
N ALA A 70 6.52 -20.95 11.64
CA ALA A 70 6.34 -21.35 13.02
C ALA A 70 7.61 -22.04 13.54
N GLU A 71 8.27 -21.44 14.52
CA GLU A 71 9.58 -21.86 15.03
C GLU A 71 9.53 -22.19 16.53
N SER A 72 8.58 -23.06 16.93
CA SER A 72 8.60 -23.65 18.28
C SER A 72 8.55 -22.53 19.35
N TRP A 73 9.36 -22.63 20.40
CA TRP A 73 9.45 -21.65 21.51
C TRP A 73 9.84 -20.22 21.10
N LYS A 74 10.29 -20.00 19.87
CA LYS A 74 10.59 -18.66 19.34
C LYS A 74 9.38 -17.96 18.73
N GLY A 75 8.26 -18.67 18.57
CA GLY A 75 7.02 -18.14 18.01
C GLY A 75 7.08 -18.02 16.49
N LEU A 76 6.81 -16.81 15.98
CA LEU A 76 6.70 -16.54 14.54
C LEU A 76 7.93 -15.84 13.99
N ARG A 77 8.53 -16.41 12.94
CA ARG A 77 9.58 -15.78 12.13
C ARG A 77 9.03 -15.43 10.74
N ILE A 78 9.44 -14.28 10.22
CA ILE A 78 8.98 -13.75 8.93
C ILE A 78 10.20 -13.53 8.02
N PHE A 79 10.11 -14.03 6.80
CA PHE A 79 11.07 -13.80 5.74
C PHE A 79 10.39 -13.12 4.56
N GLU A 80 11.13 -12.31 3.82
CA GLU A 80 10.67 -11.72 2.57
C GLU A 80 11.53 -12.21 1.43
N SER A 81 10.91 -12.48 0.28
CA SER A 81 11.65 -12.85 -0.91
C SER A 81 12.52 -11.70 -1.41
N ASP A 82 13.65 -12.04 -2.00
CA ASP A 82 14.44 -11.06 -2.72
C ASP A 82 13.77 -10.75 -4.07
N PRO A 83 13.43 -9.48 -4.35
CA PRO A 83 12.78 -9.12 -5.62
C PRO A 83 13.68 -9.27 -6.84
N GLN A 84 15.00 -9.42 -6.65
CA GLN A 84 16.02 -9.52 -7.69
C GLN A 84 16.68 -10.91 -7.80
N VAL A 85 16.63 -11.72 -6.73
CA VAL A 85 17.29 -13.04 -6.68
C VAL A 85 16.26 -14.14 -6.43
N PRO A 86 15.91 -14.96 -7.45
CA PRO A 86 14.93 -16.04 -7.29
C PRO A 86 15.31 -17.01 -6.16
N GLY A 87 14.34 -17.32 -5.32
CA GLY A 87 14.48 -18.28 -4.21
C GLY A 87 15.31 -17.80 -3.03
N LEU A 88 15.88 -16.58 -3.05
CA LEU A 88 16.56 -16.01 -1.90
C LEU A 88 15.54 -15.43 -0.92
N LEU A 89 15.63 -15.83 0.34
CA LEU A 89 14.86 -15.26 1.44
C LEU A 89 15.74 -14.32 2.25
N ARG A 90 15.31 -13.07 2.38
CA ARG A 90 15.93 -12.08 3.26
C ARG A 90 15.32 -12.19 4.64
N TYR A 91 16.21 -12.25 5.63
CA TYR A 91 15.83 -12.32 7.03
C TYR A 91 15.49 -10.91 7.55
N ASN A 92 14.23 -10.73 7.96
CA ASN A 92 13.76 -9.45 8.50
C ASN A 92 13.72 -9.42 10.04
N GLY A 93 13.97 -10.55 10.73
CA GLY A 93 14.03 -10.62 12.21
C GLY A 93 13.24 -11.77 12.87
N VAL A 94 13.33 -11.88 14.21
CA VAL A 94 12.42 -12.71 15.05
C VAL A 94 11.44 -11.74 15.71
N PHE A 95 10.15 -11.95 15.50
CA PHE A 95 9.19 -10.85 15.64
C PHE A 95 8.27 -10.96 16.85
N SER A 96 7.90 -12.16 17.32
CA SER A 96 7.09 -12.30 18.54
C SER A 96 7.17 -13.71 19.12
N SER A 97 7.46 -13.83 20.42
CA SER A 97 7.26 -15.09 21.15
C SER A 97 5.78 -15.26 21.43
N THR A 98 5.18 -16.37 20.97
CA THR A 98 3.82 -16.79 21.36
C THR A 98 3.78 -17.33 22.80
N ARG A 99 4.88 -17.25 23.56
CA ARG A 99 5.09 -17.79 24.91
C ARG A 99 5.08 -19.33 25.00
N GLY A 100 4.26 -20.01 24.21
CA GLY A 100 4.27 -21.47 24.02
C GLY A 100 5.08 -21.93 22.80
N TYR A 101 4.78 -23.14 22.31
CA TYR A 101 5.39 -23.73 21.13
C TYR A 101 4.51 -23.54 19.89
N ALA A 102 4.92 -22.65 18.99
CA ALA A 102 4.30 -22.49 17.68
C ALA A 102 4.53 -23.74 16.80
N ARG A 103 3.45 -24.45 16.43
CA ARG A 103 3.50 -25.73 15.68
C ARG A 103 2.98 -25.63 14.25
N SER A 104 2.03 -24.75 13.98
CA SER A 104 1.47 -24.52 12.65
C SER A 104 1.09 -23.05 12.47
N VAL A 105 1.10 -22.57 11.23
CA VAL A 105 0.74 -21.18 10.90
C VAL A 105 -0.04 -21.14 9.59
N VAL A 106 -1.05 -20.27 9.56
CA VAL A 106 -1.78 -19.84 8.35
C VAL A 106 -1.84 -18.32 8.33
N ALA A 107 -1.53 -17.70 7.20
CA ALA A 107 -1.59 -16.25 7.04
C ALA A 107 -2.76 -15.87 6.13
N LYS A 108 -3.64 -14.99 6.61
CA LYS A 108 -4.84 -14.55 5.90
C LYS A 108 -5.23 -13.12 6.29
N ASP A 109 -5.60 -12.30 5.31
CA ASP A 109 -6.12 -10.94 5.50
C ASP A 109 -5.21 -10.02 6.35
N GLY A 110 -3.89 -10.19 6.25
CA GLY A 110 -2.91 -9.41 7.01
C GLY A 110 -2.68 -9.91 8.45
N PHE A 111 -3.22 -11.07 8.82
CA PHE A 111 -3.03 -11.71 10.12
C PHE A 111 -2.39 -13.09 9.99
N ALA A 112 -1.58 -13.47 10.98
CA ALA A 112 -1.05 -14.82 11.11
C ALA A 112 -1.78 -15.55 12.25
N TYR A 113 -2.42 -16.67 11.92
CA TYR A 113 -3.08 -17.58 12.85
C TYR A 113 -2.13 -18.72 13.16
N VAL A 114 -1.73 -18.84 14.41
CA VAL A 114 -0.73 -19.81 14.87
C VAL A 114 -1.41 -20.81 15.80
N ALA A 115 -1.28 -22.09 15.49
CA ALA A 115 -1.55 -23.17 16.44
C ALA A 115 -0.36 -23.22 17.42
N ASP A 116 -0.64 -22.96 18.67
CA ASP A 116 0.33 -22.87 19.75
C ASP A 116 -0.13 -23.75 20.91
N ASP A 117 0.76 -24.59 21.43
CA ASP A 117 0.38 -25.61 22.40
C ASP A 117 0.04 -25.09 23.80
N GLU A 118 0.40 -23.85 24.15
CA GLU A 118 0.03 -23.24 25.44
C GLU A 118 -1.09 -22.20 25.26
N LEU A 119 -1.14 -21.52 24.12
CA LEU A 119 -2.17 -20.51 23.85
C LEU A 119 -3.41 -21.06 23.12
N GLY A 120 -3.37 -22.30 22.62
CA GLY A 120 -4.36 -22.86 21.70
C GLY A 120 -4.22 -22.24 20.31
N ILE A 121 -4.96 -21.17 20.06
CA ILE A 121 -4.79 -20.32 18.87
C ILE A 121 -4.26 -18.93 19.26
N ALA A 122 -3.20 -18.47 18.59
CA ALA A 122 -2.70 -17.12 18.69
C ALA A 122 -2.86 -16.38 17.36
N VAL A 123 -3.35 -15.14 17.39
CA VAL A 123 -3.47 -14.27 16.21
C VAL A 123 -2.46 -13.14 16.33
N LEU A 124 -1.63 -12.95 15.31
CA LEU A 124 -0.66 -11.88 15.22
C LEU A 124 -1.02 -10.93 14.09
N ASP A 125 -0.86 -9.63 14.34
CA ASP A 125 -0.97 -8.59 13.31
C ASP A 125 0.34 -8.50 12.54
N VAL A 126 0.30 -8.88 11.26
CA VAL A 126 1.46 -8.91 10.36
C VAL A 126 1.35 -7.88 9.23
N ARG A 127 0.47 -6.87 9.40
CA ARG A 127 0.32 -5.74 8.48
C ARG A 127 1.53 -4.81 8.51
N ASN A 128 2.12 -4.60 9.70
CA ASN A 128 3.38 -3.88 9.87
C ASN A 128 4.52 -4.85 10.19
N ARG A 129 5.43 -5.05 9.24
CA ARG A 129 6.52 -6.05 9.32
C ARG A 129 7.84 -5.45 9.81
N VAL A 130 7.81 -4.26 10.42
CA VAL A 130 8.98 -3.64 11.07
C VAL A 130 9.38 -4.45 12.31
N LEU A 131 10.69 -4.62 12.51
CA LEU A 131 11.23 -5.39 13.64
C LEU A 131 10.76 -4.81 14.98
N GLY A 132 10.07 -5.63 15.77
CA GLY A 132 9.49 -5.25 17.06
C GLY A 132 8.05 -4.71 17.02
N ALA A 133 7.44 -4.56 15.83
CA ALA A 133 6.06 -4.09 15.68
C ALA A 133 5.01 -5.22 15.64
N VAL A 134 5.41 -6.43 15.23
CA VAL A 134 4.53 -7.61 15.16
C VAL A 134 4.37 -8.21 16.55
N GLY A 135 3.13 -8.47 16.98
CA GLY A 135 2.83 -9.05 18.28
C GLY A 135 1.53 -9.85 18.28
N VAL A 136 1.33 -10.67 19.32
CA VAL A 136 0.05 -11.35 19.56
C VAL A 136 -1.01 -10.31 19.90
N VAL A 137 -2.05 -10.21 19.07
CA VAL A 137 -3.17 -9.27 19.24
C VAL A 137 -4.39 -9.93 19.87
N SER A 138 -4.56 -11.25 19.72
CA SER A 138 -5.58 -12.03 20.40
C SER A 138 -5.16 -13.50 20.51
N SER A 139 -5.77 -14.22 21.44
CA SER A 139 -5.59 -15.67 21.60
C SER A 139 -6.82 -16.32 22.22
N CYS A 140 -7.00 -17.62 22.02
CA CYS A 140 -8.04 -18.42 22.67
C CYS A 140 -7.48 -19.81 22.99
N ASP A 141 -7.49 -20.15 24.28
CA ASP A 141 -7.08 -21.46 24.78
C ASP A 141 -8.09 -22.52 24.32
N THR A 142 -7.60 -23.58 23.67
CA THR A 142 -8.42 -24.72 23.21
C THR A 142 -8.59 -25.78 24.29
N GLU A 143 -7.93 -25.64 25.44
CA GLU A 143 -7.76 -26.65 26.49
C GLU A 143 -6.95 -27.89 26.04
N GLY A 144 -6.41 -27.86 24.82
CA GLY A 144 -5.66 -28.94 24.20
C GLY A 144 -4.33 -28.52 23.57
N ASP A 145 -3.63 -29.50 23.02
CA ASP A 145 -2.30 -29.33 22.44
C ASP A 145 -2.39 -28.97 20.95
N ALA A 146 -2.88 -27.76 20.64
CA ALA A 146 -3.05 -27.27 19.28
C ALA A 146 -1.78 -27.46 18.43
N SER A 147 -1.90 -28.26 17.37
CA SER A 147 -0.77 -28.73 16.57
C SER A 147 -0.88 -28.38 15.08
N GLY A 148 -2.11 -28.20 14.58
CA GLY A 148 -2.39 -27.80 13.21
C GLY A 148 -3.52 -26.78 13.19
N VAL A 149 -3.49 -25.84 12.24
CA VAL A 149 -4.58 -24.88 12.01
C VAL A 149 -4.85 -24.74 10.50
N ASP A 150 -6.12 -24.61 10.14
CA ASP A 150 -6.56 -24.15 8.83
C ASP A 150 -7.69 -23.12 8.98
N VAL A 151 -7.79 -22.15 8.06
CA VAL A 151 -8.72 -21.02 8.18
C VAL A 151 -9.59 -20.89 6.93
N VAL A 152 -10.90 -21.14 7.06
CA VAL A 152 -11.88 -21.04 5.98
C VAL A 152 -12.96 -20.02 6.33
N GLY A 153 -13.13 -19.02 5.46
CA GLY A 153 -14.02 -17.88 5.77
C GLY A 153 -13.58 -17.18 7.06
N ASN A 154 -14.50 -17.02 8.01
CA ASN A 154 -14.26 -16.49 9.35
C ASN A 154 -14.05 -17.58 10.42
N HIS A 155 -13.82 -18.84 10.03
CA HIS A 155 -13.62 -19.94 10.99
C HIS A 155 -12.19 -20.46 10.95
N ALA A 156 -11.63 -20.75 12.12
CA ALA A 156 -10.37 -21.48 12.27
C ALA A 156 -10.66 -22.89 12.80
N PHE A 157 -10.08 -23.90 12.15
CA PHE A 157 -10.21 -25.30 12.48
C PHE A 157 -8.85 -25.82 12.97
N LEU A 158 -8.81 -26.40 14.16
CA LEU A 158 -7.58 -26.82 14.80
C LEU A 158 -7.53 -28.34 15.01
N ALA A 159 -6.39 -28.93 14.66
CA ALA A 159 -5.99 -30.24 15.15
C ALA A 159 -5.46 -30.06 16.58
N ASP A 160 -6.30 -30.38 17.57
CA ASP A 160 -6.10 -30.02 18.98
C ASP A 160 -5.48 -31.16 19.82
N GLY A 161 -4.52 -31.87 19.23
CA GLY A 161 -3.85 -32.97 19.90
C GLY A 161 -4.81 -34.09 20.27
N ASP A 162 -4.84 -34.46 21.56
CA ASP A 162 -5.67 -35.55 22.09
C ASP A 162 -7.17 -35.16 22.22
N ASN A 163 -7.52 -33.89 22.04
CA ASN A 163 -8.91 -33.40 22.04
C ASN A 163 -9.59 -33.48 20.66
N GLY A 164 -8.87 -33.94 19.62
CA GLY A 164 -9.43 -34.10 18.29
C GLY A 164 -9.50 -32.80 17.49
N LEU A 165 -10.72 -32.37 17.13
CA LEU A 165 -10.98 -31.16 16.32
C LEU A 165 -11.58 -30.06 17.20
N ALA A 166 -10.97 -28.87 17.20
CA ALA A 166 -11.55 -27.66 17.77
C ALA A 166 -11.94 -26.67 16.65
N VAL A 167 -13.09 -26.02 16.79
CA VAL A 167 -13.63 -25.07 15.81
C VAL A 167 -13.85 -23.72 16.47
N MET A 168 -13.28 -22.67 15.87
CA MET A 168 -13.33 -21.29 16.35
C MET A 168 -14.00 -20.39 15.31
N GLU A 169 -14.79 -19.43 15.78
CA GLU A 169 -15.29 -18.30 14.98
C GLU A 169 -14.41 -17.07 15.27
N CYS A 170 -13.74 -16.55 14.25
CA CYS A 170 -12.89 -15.37 14.33
C CYS A 170 -13.72 -14.12 14.00
N ARG A 171 -14.11 -13.36 15.02
CA ARG A 171 -14.89 -12.12 14.86
C ARG A 171 -13.98 -10.91 14.83
N ILE A 172 -14.25 -9.95 13.94
CA ILE A 172 -13.48 -8.70 13.87
C ILE A 172 -13.97 -7.74 14.95
N GLU A 173 -13.08 -7.37 15.87
CA GLU A 173 -13.40 -6.53 17.03
C GLU A 173 -12.28 -5.50 17.31
N GLY A 174 -12.60 -4.47 18.11
CA GLY A 174 -11.61 -3.51 18.62
C GLY A 174 -11.26 -2.32 17.70
N SER A 175 -10.35 -1.48 18.20
CA SER A 175 -9.69 -0.39 17.46
C SER A 175 -8.20 -0.36 17.87
N PRO A 176 -7.28 -0.84 17.02
CA PRO A 176 -7.49 -1.28 15.64
C PRO A 176 -8.34 -2.56 15.53
N ALA A 177 -9.03 -2.72 14.38
CA ALA A 177 -9.82 -3.91 14.08
C ALA A 177 -8.92 -5.14 13.94
N VAL A 178 -9.18 -6.17 14.73
CA VAL A 178 -8.41 -7.42 14.80
C VAL A 178 -9.33 -8.65 14.92
N PRO A 179 -8.95 -9.82 14.39
CA PRO A 179 -9.68 -11.06 14.60
C PRO A 179 -9.56 -11.54 16.04
N VAL A 180 -10.68 -11.87 16.67
CA VAL A 180 -10.78 -12.46 18.01
C VAL A 180 -11.43 -13.83 17.90
N PRO A 181 -10.72 -14.93 18.21
CA PRO A 181 -11.25 -16.29 18.12
C PRO A 181 -12.18 -16.62 19.30
N TYR A 182 -13.35 -17.18 19.00
CA TYR A 182 -14.35 -17.66 19.95
C TYR A 182 -14.63 -19.14 19.74
N TYR A 183 -14.70 -19.91 20.82
CA TYR A 183 -15.00 -21.34 20.76
C TYR A 183 -16.41 -21.61 20.23
N VAL A 184 -16.53 -22.47 19.21
CA VAL A 184 -17.80 -22.83 18.56
C VAL A 184 -18.16 -24.28 18.81
N ALA A 185 -17.22 -25.21 18.55
CA ALA A 185 -17.47 -26.64 18.66
C ALA A 185 -16.17 -27.42 18.96
N HIS A 186 -16.34 -28.61 19.52
CA HIS A 186 -15.29 -29.63 19.64
C HIS A 186 -15.82 -30.96 19.15
N LEU A 187 -14.92 -31.81 18.66
CA LEU A 187 -15.23 -33.17 18.27
C LEU A 187 -14.08 -34.09 18.67
N ASP A 188 -14.36 -34.97 19.64
CA ASP A 188 -13.42 -35.99 20.09
C ASP A 188 -13.13 -36.97 18.94
N LEU A 189 -11.85 -37.07 18.57
CA LEU A 189 -11.37 -37.99 17.54
C LEU A 189 -10.29 -38.92 18.14
N PRO A 190 -10.29 -40.23 17.80
CA PRO A 190 -9.29 -41.15 18.31
C PRO A 190 -7.87 -40.81 17.86
N GLY A 191 -6.89 -40.93 18.76
CA GLY A 191 -5.49 -40.64 18.45
C GLY A 191 -5.18 -39.15 18.50
N ARG A 192 -3.88 -38.81 18.44
CA ARG A 192 -3.42 -37.43 18.62
C ARG A 192 -3.39 -36.68 17.29
N CYS A 193 -4.35 -35.78 17.08
CA CYS A 193 -4.45 -34.94 15.88
C CYS A 193 -3.24 -33.99 15.76
N ARG A 194 -2.52 -34.07 14.63
CA ARG A 194 -1.30 -33.28 14.37
C ARG A 194 -1.46 -32.24 13.27
N ALA A 195 -2.17 -32.57 12.21
CA ALA A 195 -2.32 -31.72 11.05
C ALA A 195 -3.76 -31.76 10.55
N ILE A 196 -4.21 -30.65 9.99
CA ILE A 196 -5.56 -30.47 9.47
C ILE A 196 -5.49 -29.73 8.13
N VAL A 197 -6.37 -30.11 7.21
CA VAL A 197 -6.69 -29.35 5.99
C VAL A 197 -8.19 -29.37 5.80
N VAL A 198 -8.79 -28.22 5.49
CA VAL A 198 -10.21 -28.07 5.18
C VAL A 198 -10.38 -27.75 3.70
N ARG A 199 -11.18 -28.55 3.00
CA ARG A 199 -11.48 -28.37 1.58
C ARG A 199 -12.94 -28.68 1.32
N ASP A 200 -13.63 -27.77 0.62
CA ASP A 200 -15.01 -27.94 0.16
C ASP A 200 -15.99 -28.39 1.28
N GLY A 201 -15.80 -27.82 2.48
CA GLY A 201 -16.63 -28.12 3.65
C GLY A 201 -16.28 -29.44 4.36
N VAL A 202 -15.17 -30.08 4.01
CA VAL A 202 -14.68 -31.31 4.65
C VAL A 202 -13.31 -31.06 5.28
N ALA A 203 -13.17 -31.39 6.56
CA ALA A 203 -11.92 -31.38 7.29
C ALA A 203 -11.27 -32.78 7.25
N PHE A 204 -9.97 -32.81 6.93
CA PHE A 204 -9.14 -34.00 6.93
C PHE A 204 -8.06 -33.84 7.99
N LEU A 205 -8.03 -34.73 8.98
CA LEU A 205 -7.10 -34.65 10.11
C LEU A 205 -6.17 -35.87 10.12
N ALA A 206 -4.86 -35.65 10.15
CA ALA A 206 -3.87 -36.70 10.40
C ALA A 206 -3.65 -36.83 11.92
N ALA A 207 -3.87 -38.03 12.46
CA ALA A 207 -4.01 -38.27 13.90
C ALA A 207 -3.16 -39.43 14.43
N GLN A 208 -1.84 -39.43 14.18
CA GLN A 208 -0.91 -40.47 14.65
C GLN A 208 -1.48 -41.88 14.42
N ASP A 209 -1.62 -42.69 15.48
CA ASP A 209 -2.17 -44.05 15.47
C ASP A 209 -3.69 -44.13 15.26
N GLY A 210 -4.38 -42.99 15.27
CA GLY A 210 -5.79 -42.83 14.89
C GLY A 210 -6.04 -42.81 13.37
N GLY A 211 -4.98 -42.65 12.57
CA GLY A 211 -5.05 -42.59 11.10
C GLY A 211 -5.48 -41.22 10.58
N VAL A 212 -6.34 -41.21 9.56
CA VAL A 212 -6.84 -39.98 8.92
C VAL A 212 -8.34 -39.86 9.09
N HIS A 213 -8.80 -38.89 9.86
CA HIS A 213 -10.23 -38.63 10.06
C HIS A 213 -10.78 -37.71 8.97
N ILE A 214 -11.99 -38.02 8.51
CA ILE A 214 -12.75 -37.22 7.54
C ILE A 214 -14.00 -36.72 8.24
N VAL A 215 -14.17 -35.41 8.29
CA VAL A 215 -15.24 -34.74 9.06
C VAL A 215 -15.94 -33.72 8.18
N ASP A 216 -17.26 -33.78 8.12
CA ASP A 216 -18.08 -32.73 7.53
C ASP A 216 -18.12 -31.52 8.45
N VAL A 217 -17.66 -30.37 7.95
CA VAL A 217 -17.62 -29.10 8.66
C VAL A 217 -18.45 -28.01 7.95
N ARG A 218 -19.35 -28.39 7.03
CA ARG A 218 -20.29 -27.46 6.38
C ARG A 218 -21.17 -26.74 7.38
N ASN A 219 -21.45 -27.37 8.52
CA ASN A 219 -21.97 -26.71 9.71
C ASN A 219 -20.88 -26.66 10.80
N PRO A 220 -20.14 -25.54 10.96
CA PRO A 220 -19.05 -25.43 11.93
C PRO A 220 -19.48 -25.61 13.39
N SER A 221 -20.77 -25.41 13.70
CA SER A 221 -21.33 -25.61 15.04
C SER A 221 -21.71 -27.05 15.37
N ASP A 222 -21.71 -27.93 14.36
CA ASP A 222 -22.05 -29.35 14.50
C ASP A 222 -21.21 -30.18 13.51
N PRO A 223 -19.89 -30.32 13.74
CA PRO A 223 -19.02 -31.10 12.88
C PRO A 223 -19.37 -32.59 12.96
N VAL A 224 -19.51 -33.25 11.81
CA VAL A 224 -19.98 -34.65 11.72
C VAL A 224 -18.89 -35.58 11.18
N PRO A 225 -18.46 -36.62 11.92
CA PRO A 225 -17.53 -37.62 11.38
C PRO A 225 -18.15 -38.35 10.18
N LEU A 226 -17.44 -38.35 9.05
CA LEU A 226 -17.82 -39.08 7.83
C LEU A 226 -17.11 -40.44 7.74
N GLY A 227 -15.91 -40.55 8.29
CA GLY A 227 -15.15 -41.79 8.27
C GLY A 227 -13.71 -41.64 8.77
N THR A 228 -12.97 -42.74 8.75
CA THR A 228 -11.55 -42.76 9.11
C THR A 228 -10.81 -43.73 8.20
N VAL A 229 -9.71 -43.28 7.62
CA VAL A 229 -8.77 -44.13 6.90
C VAL A 229 -7.69 -44.56 7.87
N VAL A 230 -7.57 -45.87 8.09
CA VAL A 230 -6.57 -46.44 9.00
C VAL A 230 -5.19 -46.35 8.34
N THR A 231 -4.24 -45.73 9.04
CA THR A 231 -2.81 -45.72 8.71
C THR A 231 -2.01 -46.10 9.96
N SER A 232 -0.70 -46.35 9.85
CA SER A 232 0.13 -46.73 10.99
C SER A 232 0.40 -45.59 11.97
N TYR A 233 0.78 -44.41 11.46
CA TYR A 233 1.17 -43.25 12.26
C TYR A 233 1.16 -41.96 11.42
N ALA A 234 -0.02 -41.41 11.14
CA ALA A 234 -0.18 -40.22 10.30
C ALA A 234 0.32 -38.93 10.99
N THR A 235 1.21 -38.18 10.33
CA THR A 235 1.84 -36.97 10.91
C THR A 235 1.51 -35.67 10.19
N GLY A 236 1.16 -35.73 8.91
CA GLY A 236 0.93 -34.56 8.07
C GLY A 236 0.00 -34.90 6.92
N ILE A 237 -0.75 -33.91 6.43
CA ILE A 237 -1.79 -34.12 5.41
C ILE A 237 -1.86 -32.93 4.45
N ALA A 238 -2.11 -33.22 3.18
CA ALA A 238 -2.38 -32.24 2.13
C ALA A 238 -3.49 -32.75 1.20
N VAL A 239 -4.34 -31.85 0.72
CA VAL A 239 -5.45 -32.17 -0.18
C VAL A 239 -5.38 -31.31 -1.44
N ALA A 240 -5.21 -31.97 -2.58
CA ALA A 240 -5.16 -31.33 -3.89
C ALA A 240 -6.57 -30.90 -4.35
N LYS A 241 -6.64 -29.92 -5.26
CA LYS A 241 -7.91 -29.49 -5.89
C LYS A 241 -8.64 -30.63 -6.61
N SER A 242 -7.91 -31.65 -7.06
CA SER A 242 -8.48 -32.85 -7.67
C SER A 242 -9.18 -33.79 -6.68
N GLY A 243 -9.09 -33.52 -5.36
CA GLY A 243 -9.58 -34.41 -4.30
C GLY A 243 -8.60 -35.50 -3.89
N VAL A 244 -7.39 -35.53 -4.48
CA VAL A 244 -6.33 -36.45 -4.04
C VAL A 244 -5.80 -36.03 -2.67
N ILE A 245 -5.75 -36.98 -1.74
CA ILE A 245 -5.26 -36.78 -0.38
C ILE A 245 -3.85 -37.38 -0.30
N VAL A 246 -2.90 -36.59 0.18
CA VAL A 246 -1.50 -37.01 0.40
C VAL A 246 -1.22 -36.95 1.90
N VAL A 247 -0.74 -38.07 2.45
CA VAL A 247 -0.51 -38.23 3.89
C VAL A 247 0.94 -38.64 4.13
N SER A 248 1.62 -37.94 5.02
CA SER A 248 2.89 -38.40 5.57
C SER A 248 2.62 -39.30 6.77
N ASP A 249 3.18 -40.50 6.73
CA ASP A 249 3.11 -41.51 7.75
C ASP A 249 4.53 -41.89 8.20
N ARG A 250 4.75 -41.96 9.51
CA ARG A 250 6.09 -42.24 10.06
C ARG A 250 6.63 -43.60 9.66
N ASP A 251 5.75 -44.60 9.55
CA ASP A 251 6.15 -45.99 9.34
C ASP A 251 5.93 -46.43 7.87
N GLU A 252 4.93 -45.86 7.20
CA GLU A 252 4.58 -46.18 5.80
C GLU A 252 5.13 -45.20 4.76
N GLY A 253 5.70 -44.06 5.19
CA GLY A 253 6.23 -43.04 4.28
C GLY A 253 5.12 -42.16 3.70
N LEU A 254 5.10 -41.95 2.38
CA LEU A 254 4.09 -41.10 1.73
C LEU A 254 2.95 -41.95 1.17
N LEU A 255 1.74 -41.73 1.66
CA LEU A 255 0.52 -42.37 1.20
C LEU A 255 -0.28 -41.43 0.29
N VAL A 256 -0.83 -41.97 -0.78
CA VAL A 256 -1.74 -41.26 -1.69
C VAL A 256 -3.08 -41.98 -1.66
N LEU A 257 -4.13 -41.26 -1.27
CA LEU A 257 -5.47 -41.79 -1.07
C LEU A 257 -6.43 -41.10 -2.05
N ASP A 258 -7.35 -41.88 -2.61
CA ASP A 258 -8.49 -41.35 -3.35
C ASP A 258 -9.48 -40.72 -2.36
N GLY A 259 -9.79 -39.44 -2.53
CA GLY A 259 -10.77 -38.75 -1.71
C GLY A 259 -12.20 -39.26 -1.94
N PRO A 260 -13.15 -38.98 -1.02
CA PRO A 260 -14.55 -39.22 -1.28
C PRO A 260 -14.97 -38.45 -2.54
N GLY A 261 -15.60 -39.13 -3.50
CA GLY A 261 -16.19 -38.48 -4.67
C GLY A 261 -17.26 -37.44 -4.25
N PRO A 262 -17.68 -36.54 -5.15
CA PRO A 262 -18.68 -35.52 -4.81
C PRO A 262 -20.01 -36.20 -4.42
N PHE A 263 -20.54 -35.90 -3.24
CA PHE A 263 -21.85 -36.37 -2.77
C PHE A 263 -22.97 -35.65 -3.56
N ALA A 264 -23.93 -36.39 -4.15
CA ALA A 264 -25.04 -35.83 -4.93
C ALA A 264 -26.21 -35.37 -4.05
N ASP A 265 -26.80 -34.23 -4.40
CA ASP A 265 -27.88 -33.54 -3.68
C ASP A 265 -29.23 -33.65 -4.43
N GLU A 266 -30.34 -33.88 -3.71
CA GLU A 266 -31.69 -34.14 -4.26
C GLU A 266 -32.78 -33.17 -3.73
N ILE A 267 -32.45 -32.16 -2.91
CA ILE A 267 -33.47 -31.34 -2.23
C ILE A 267 -33.62 -29.97 -2.90
N ALA A 268 -34.71 -29.78 -3.65
CA ALA A 268 -34.94 -28.51 -4.35
C ALA A 268 -35.13 -27.26 -3.42
N PRO A 269 -34.80 -26.06 -3.92
CA PRO A 269 -35.08 -24.77 -3.29
C PRO A 269 -36.58 -24.49 -3.03
N ALA A 270 -36.88 -23.65 -2.03
CA ALA A 270 -38.23 -23.09 -1.86
C ALA A 270 -38.55 -22.05 -2.94
N PRO A 271 -39.83 -21.89 -3.35
CA PRO A 271 -40.22 -20.84 -4.28
C PRO A 271 -40.11 -19.46 -3.65
N VAL A 272 -39.66 -18.48 -4.43
CA VAL A 272 -39.72 -17.06 -4.05
C VAL A 272 -41.17 -16.60 -3.93
N SER A 273 -41.50 -15.93 -2.83
CA SER A 273 -42.89 -15.52 -2.53
C SER A 273 -43.13 -14.01 -2.56
N ASP A 274 -42.08 -13.21 -2.76
CA ASP A 274 -42.09 -11.75 -2.62
C ASP A 274 -41.47 -11.00 -3.81
N LEU A 275 -41.46 -11.63 -4.99
CA LEU A 275 -41.01 -11.00 -6.23
C LEU A 275 -41.80 -9.71 -6.49
N SER A 276 -41.09 -8.62 -6.76
CA SER A 276 -41.62 -7.30 -7.05
C SER A 276 -40.95 -6.70 -8.29
N ALA A 277 -41.60 -5.74 -8.96
CA ALA A 277 -41.11 -5.13 -10.19
C ALA A 277 -41.31 -3.61 -10.19
N ARG A 278 -40.33 -2.87 -10.71
CA ARG A 278 -40.34 -1.40 -10.82
C ARG A 278 -39.68 -0.96 -12.13
N GLY A 279 -40.37 -0.13 -12.92
CA GLY A 279 -39.77 0.49 -14.11
C GLY A 279 -38.55 1.34 -13.79
N VAL A 280 -37.50 1.22 -14.60
CA VAL A 280 -36.25 1.99 -14.43
C VAL A 280 -36.13 3.02 -15.55
N ASP A 281 -36.12 2.58 -16.80
CA ASP A 281 -36.08 3.44 -17.98
C ASP A 281 -37.05 2.94 -19.06
N SER A 282 -37.09 3.63 -20.19
CA SER A 282 -38.02 3.31 -21.28
C SER A 282 -37.88 1.91 -21.88
N THR A 283 -36.84 1.16 -21.53
CA THR A 283 -36.58 -0.19 -22.04
C THR A 283 -36.29 -1.21 -20.93
N SER A 284 -36.42 -0.85 -19.66
CA SER A 284 -36.03 -1.74 -18.57
C SER A 284 -36.93 -1.71 -17.33
N VAL A 285 -36.98 -2.85 -16.64
CA VAL A 285 -37.71 -3.06 -15.38
C VAL A 285 -36.79 -3.78 -14.40
N LEU A 286 -36.63 -3.21 -13.19
CA LEU A 286 -35.91 -3.84 -12.10
C LEU A 286 -36.84 -4.74 -11.29
N LEU A 287 -36.47 -6.01 -11.19
CA LEU A 287 -37.07 -6.99 -10.30
C LEU A 287 -36.35 -7.01 -8.96
N ALA A 288 -37.06 -7.29 -7.87
CA ALA A 288 -36.46 -7.49 -6.54
C ALA A 288 -37.20 -8.57 -5.73
N TRP A 289 -36.46 -9.39 -5.00
CA TRP A 289 -36.95 -10.49 -4.15
C TRP A 289 -35.96 -10.83 -3.03
N HIS A 290 -36.30 -11.77 -2.13
CA HIS A 290 -35.33 -12.36 -1.20
C HIS A 290 -34.89 -13.76 -1.64
N ALA A 291 -33.58 -14.01 -1.61
CA ALA A 291 -32.98 -15.28 -2.01
C ALA A 291 -33.59 -16.46 -1.22
N PRO A 292 -34.03 -17.55 -1.89
CA PRO A 292 -34.45 -18.77 -1.21
C PRO A 292 -33.21 -19.55 -0.71
N GLY A 293 -33.44 -20.65 0.02
CA GLY A 293 -32.35 -21.58 0.35
C GLY A 293 -32.03 -22.52 -0.81
N ASP A 294 -30.91 -23.24 -0.71
CA ASP A 294 -30.53 -24.37 -1.58
C ASP A 294 -31.49 -25.54 -1.34
N ASP A 295 -31.54 -26.04 -0.10
CA ASP A 295 -32.39 -27.15 0.33
C ASP A 295 -33.62 -26.62 1.06
N ARG A 296 -34.67 -26.27 0.33
CA ARG A 296 -35.83 -25.51 0.85
C ARG A 296 -35.43 -24.13 1.39
N LEU A 297 -34.99 -24.08 2.65
CA LEU A 297 -34.72 -22.88 3.43
C LEU A 297 -33.33 -22.90 4.06
N THR A 298 -32.40 -23.71 3.56
CA THR A 298 -31.01 -23.79 4.05
C THR A 298 -30.04 -23.76 2.87
N GLY A 299 -28.87 -23.13 3.01
CA GLY A 299 -27.88 -23.03 1.93
C GLY A 299 -28.14 -21.89 0.93
N ARG A 300 -27.33 -21.85 -0.14
CA ARG A 300 -27.39 -20.88 -1.25
C ARG A 300 -27.71 -21.64 -2.54
N ALA A 301 -28.80 -21.28 -3.21
CA ALA A 301 -29.13 -21.84 -4.52
C ALA A 301 -28.08 -21.52 -5.60
N ALA A 302 -28.09 -22.24 -6.71
CA ALA A 302 -27.10 -22.07 -7.77
C ALA A 302 -27.56 -21.18 -8.94
N ILE A 303 -28.83 -21.25 -9.35
CA ILE A 303 -29.32 -20.59 -10.58
C ILE A 303 -30.75 -20.05 -10.42
N TYR A 304 -31.03 -18.92 -11.09
CA TYR A 304 -32.39 -18.43 -11.37
C TYR A 304 -32.76 -18.64 -12.85
N ASP A 305 -34.05 -18.88 -13.12
CA ASP A 305 -34.69 -18.75 -14.45
C ASP A 305 -35.79 -17.69 -14.28
N VAL A 306 -35.61 -16.52 -14.88
CA VAL A 306 -36.58 -15.42 -14.83
C VAL A 306 -37.30 -15.31 -16.17
N ARG A 307 -38.63 -15.18 -16.16
CA ARG A 307 -39.43 -15.08 -17.37
C ARG A 307 -40.44 -13.95 -17.33
N TYR A 308 -40.83 -13.46 -18.50
CA TYR A 308 -41.79 -12.37 -18.65
C TYR A 308 -42.74 -12.49 -19.84
N VAL A 309 -43.84 -11.74 -19.78
CA VAL A 309 -44.81 -11.60 -20.87
C VAL A 309 -45.35 -10.16 -20.93
N ALA A 310 -45.53 -9.62 -22.13
CA ALA A 310 -46.10 -8.28 -22.34
C ALA A 310 -47.63 -8.27 -22.18
N GLY A 311 -48.15 -7.21 -21.57
CA GLY A 311 -49.58 -6.95 -21.42
C GLY A 311 -50.19 -7.37 -20.07
N SER A 312 -51.34 -6.78 -19.77
CA SER A 312 -52.10 -7.05 -18.56
C SER A 312 -52.85 -8.39 -18.64
N GLY A 313 -53.08 -9.05 -17.50
CA GLY A 313 -53.86 -10.29 -17.46
C GLY A 313 -54.05 -10.87 -16.06
N GLU A 314 -55.22 -11.46 -15.81
CA GLU A 314 -55.59 -12.12 -14.54
C GLU A 314 -55.41 -13.66 -14.56
N GLU A 315 -54.96 -14.23 -15.68
CA GLU A 315 -54.71 -15.66 -15.81
C GLU A 315 -53.36 -16.09 -15.23
N ALA A 316 -53.23 -17.39 -14.89
CA ALA A 316 -51.99 -18.00 -14.38
C ALA A 316 -50.80 -17.73 -15.32
N PHE A 317 -49.60 -17.58 -14.74
CA PHE A 317 -48.41 -17.22 -15.51
C PHE A 317 -48.03 -18.34 -16.51
N PRO A 318 -47.92 -18.04 -17.82
CA PRO A 318 -47.79 -19.06 -18.85
C PRO A 318 -46.32 -19.47 -19.06
N TRP A 319 -45.73 -20.13 -18.05
CA TRP A 319 -44.29 -20.43 -17.95
C TRP A 319 -43.64 -20.98 -19.23
N ASP A 320 -44.27 -21.98 -19.86
CA ASP A 320 -43.72 -22.69 -21.02
C ASP A 320 -43.72 -21.85 -22.31
N SER A 321 -44.48 -20.75 -22.34
CA SER A 321 -44.57 -19.83 -23.50
C SER A 321 -44.08 -18.41 -23.21
N ALA A 322 -43.73 -18.12 -21.95
CA ALA A 322 -43.18 -16.84 -21.53
C ALA A 322 -41.75 -16.66 -22.07
N THR A 323 -41.35 -15.42 -22.31
CA THR A 323 -40.00 -15.10 -22.77
C THR A 323 -39.03 -15.22 -21.60
N GLU A 324 -37.95 -15.98 -21.79
CA GLU A 324 -36.86 -16.10 -20.82
C GLU A 324 -36.01 -14.81 -20.85
N ALA A 325 -35.82 -14.21 -19.68
CA ALA A 325 -34.86 -13.13 -19.50
C ALA A 325 -33.44 -13.72 -19.45
N THR A 326 -32.41 -12.91 -19.64
CA THR A 326 -31.03 -13.39 -19.63
C THR A 326 -30.16 -12.48 -18.78
N GLY A 327 -29.17 -13.07 -18.11
CA GLY A 327 -28.21 -12.33 -17.28
C GLY A 327 -28.60 -12.26 -15.81
N GLU A 328 -29.38 -13.23 -15.34
CA GLU A 328 -29.78 -13.35 -13.94
C GLU A 328 -28.55 -13.35 -13.00
N PRO A 329 -28.66 -12.74 -11.81
CA PRO A 329 -27.59 -12.79 -10.84
C PRO A 329 -27.37 -14.22 -10.33
N ALA A 330 -26.14 -14.52 -9.90
CA ALA A 330 -25.88 -15.72 -9.13
C ALA A 330 -26.59 -15.61 -7.76
N PRO A 331 -27.37 -16.61 -7.33
CA PRO A 331 -28.13 -16.49 -6.09
C PRO A 331 -27.25 -16.20 -4.86
N ALA A 332 -27.70 -15.24 -4.07
CA ALA A 332 -27.10 -14.87 -2.80
C ALA A 332 -27.50 -15.83 -1.67
N LEU A 333 -26.91 -15.65 -0.48
CA LEU A 333 -27.31 -16.39 0.71
C LEU A 333 -28.80 -16.17 1.01
N ARG A 334 -29.48 -17.21 1.49
CA ARG A 334 -30.88 -17.15 1.87
C ARG A 334 -31.24 -15.88 2.65
N GLY A 335 -32.32 -15.22 2.24
CA GLY A 335 -32.86 -14.04 2.89
C GLY A 335 -32.12 -12.76 2.56
N SER A 336 -31.06 -12.81 1.74
CA SER A 336 -30.48 -11.62 1.14
C SER A 336 -31.47 -11.01 0.16
N SER A 337 -31.60 -9.69 0.17
CA SER A 337 -32.33 -8.99 -0.89
C SER A 337 -31.52 -9.06 -2.18
N GLU A 338 -32.19 -9.44 -3.27
CA GLU A 338 -31.62 -9.54 -4.59
C GLU A 338 -32.45 -8.73 -5.59
N SER A 339 -31.80 -8.36 -6.70
CA SER A 339 -32.45 -7.62 -7.77
C SER A 339 -31.88 -7.98 -9.12
N PHE A 340 -32.70 -7.90 -10.16
CA PHE A 340 -32.31 -8.19 -11.54
C PHE A 340 -33.00 -7.22 -12.51
N LEU A 341 -32.22 -6.58 -13.37
CA LEU A 341 -32.71 -5.63 -14.35
C LEU A 341 -33.01 -6.35 -15.66
N VAL A 342 -34.29 -6.43 -16.03
CA VAL A 342 -34.72 -6.94 -17.33
C VAL A 342 -34.71 -5.80 -18.34
N THR A 343 -33.95 -5.94 -19.43
CA THR A 343 -33.73 -4.93 -20.48
C THR A 343 -34.40 -5.31 -21.80
N ASP A 344 -34.19 -4.53 -22.86
CA ASP A 344 -34.73 -4.74 -24.22
C ASP A 344 -36.27 -4.78 -24.29
N LEU A 345 -36.93 -4.16 -23.32
CA LEU A 345 -38.37 -4.04 -23.27
C LEU A 345 -38.85 -2.87 -24.16
N GLN A 346 -40.08 -2.97 -24.65
CA GLN A 346 -40.70 -1.88 -25.40
C GLN A 346 -41.04 -0.69 -24.49
N PRO A 347 -40.78 0.56 -24.93
CA PRO A 347 -41.22 1.78 -24.24
C PRO A 347 -42.73 1.90 -24.04
N GLY A 348 -43.12 2.43 -22.88
CA GLY A 348 -44.52 2.71 -22.55
C GLY A 348 -45.39 1.45 -22.42
N ALA A 349 -44.82 0.31 -22.04
CA ALA A 349 -45.52 -0.99 -22.00
C ALA A 349 -45.55 -1.61 -20.59
N GLU A 350 -46.60 -2.38 -20.31
CA GLU A 350 -46.76 -3.17 -19.09
C GLU A 350 -46.26 -4.61 -19.30
N TYR A 351 -45.57 -5.16 -18.30
CA TYR A 351 -45.02 -6.53 -18.30
C TYR A 351 -45.36 -7.26 -17.00
N ARG A 352 -45.54 -8.58 -17.10
CA ARG A 352 -45.68 -9.50 -15.96
C ARG A 352 -44.47 -10.43 -15.89
N PHE A 353 -43.95 -10.68 -14.69
CA PHE A 353 -42.71 -11.43 -14.43
C PHE A 353 -42.92 -12.54 -13.41
N ALA A 354 -42.21 -13.66 -13.57
CA ALA A 354 -42.13 -14.75 -12.60
C ALA A 354 -40.75 -15.44 -12.68
N LEU A 355 -40.36 -16.19 -11.64
CA LEU A 355 -39.09 -16.90 -11.61
C LEU A 355 -39.16 -18.30 -10.98
N ARG A 356 -38.12 -19.11 -11.24
CA ARG A 356 -37.80 -20.37 -10.56
C ARG A 356 -36.33 -20.37 -10.14
N THR A 357 -35.99 -21.20 -9.17
CA THR A 357 -34.64 -21.31 -8.61
C THR A 357 -34.19 -22.77 -8.61
N ALA A 358 -32.91 -23.02 -8.94
CA ALA A 358 -32.29 -24.34 -8.87
C ALA A 358 -31.10 -24.36 -7.91
N ASP A 359 -30.90 -25.49 -7.23
CA ASP A 359 -29.69 -25.81 -6.47
C ASP A 359 -28.52 -26.21 -7.40
N ALA A 360 -27.33 -26.43 -6.81
CA ALA A 360 -26.12 -26.82 -7.54
C ALA A 360 -26.21 -28.23 -8.17
N ALA A 361 -27.18 -29.04 -7.75
CA ALA A 361 -27.45 -30.37 -8.29
C ALA A 361 -28.51 -30.36 -9.42
N GLY A 362 -29.14 -29.22 -9.68
CA GLY A 362 -30.11 -29.02 -10.75
C GLY A 362 -31.56 -29.33 -10.39
N ASN A 363 -31.91 -29.40 -9.09
CA ASN A 363 -33.31 -29.54 -8.68
C ASN A 363 -33.99 -28.16 -8.64
N TRP A 364 -35.15 -28.03 -9.31
CA TRP A 364 -35.82 -26.75 -9.49
C TRP A 364 -37.04 -26.54 -8.58
N SER A 365 -37.19 -25.33 -8.04
CA SER A 365 -38.33 -24.88 -7.24
C SER A 365 -39.67 -24.86 -8.01
N ALA A 366 -40.77 -24.62 -7.30
CA ALA A 366 -42.03 -24.16 -7.92
C ALA A 366 -41.91 -22.70 -8.42
N ILE A 367 -42.87 -22.24 -9.23
CA ILE A 367 -42.91 -20.85 -9.76
C ILE A 367 -43.21 -19.88 -8.61
N SER A 368 -42.56 -18.71 -8.66
CA SER A 368 -42.78 -17.60 -7.71
C SER A 368 -44.19 -17.00 -7.78
N ASN A 369 -44.46 -16.00 -6.92
CA ASN A 369 -45.54 -15.04 -7.19
C ASN A 369 -45.25 -14.23 -8.47
N VAL A 370 -46.29 -13.64 -9.05
CA VAL A 370 -46.19 -12.83 -10.29
C VAL A 370 -46.04 -11.35 -9.95
N ALA A 371 -45.04 -10.68 -10.50
CA ALA A 371 -44.80 -9.25 -10.36
C ALA A 371 -45.20 -8.49 -11.64
N VAL A 372 -45.61 -7.21 -11.52
CA VAL A 372 -46.06 -6.38 -12.66
C VAL A 372 -45.25 -5.08 -12.70
N GLY A 373 -44.71 -4.71 -13.88
CA GLY A 373 -43.89 -3.51 -14.08
C GLY A 373 -44.23 -2.74 -15.36
N LEU A 374 -43.93 -1.43 -15.39
CA LEU A 374 -44.24 -0.48 -16.48
C LEU A 374 -42.96 0.25 -16.94
N THR A 375 -42.68 0.32 -18.24
CA THR A 375 -41.53 1.10 -18.80
C THR A 375 -41.91 2.57 -19.09
N PRO A 376 -41.10 3.57 -18.67
CA PRO A 376 -41.22 5.00 -19.08
C PRO A 376 -41.07 5.31 -20.59
N VAL A 377 -41.01 6.59 -20.99
CA VAL A 377 -40.90 7.09 -22.40
C VAL A 377 -39.54 7.84 -22.57
N GLY A 378 -38.77 7.67 -23.67
CA GLY A 378 -37.26 7.70 -23.74
C GLY A 378 -36.38 9.00 -23.84
N ASN A 379 -35.05 8.80 -24.11
CA ASN A 379 -33.82 9.60 -23.78
C ASN A 379 -33.45 10.85 -24.64
N VAL A 380 -32.68 11.79 -24.09
CA VAL A 380 -32.07 13.01 -24.68
C VAL A 380 -30.53 12.91 -24.63
N PRO A 381 -29.75 13.44 -25.62
CA PRO A 381 -28.28 13.41 -25.57
C PRO A 381 -27.69 14.58 -24.75
N PRO A 382 -26.50 14.39 -24.13
CA PRO A 382 -25.87 15.39 -23.29
C PRO A 382 -25.22 16.55 -24.07
N THR A 383 -24.85 17.62 -23.37
CA THR A 383 -24.03 18.73 -23.89
C THR A 383 -22.92 19.15 -22.92
N LEU A 384 -21.79 19.62 -23.47
CA LEU A 384 -20.63 20.13 -22.72
C LEU A 384 -20.44 21.63 -22.92
N ARG A 385 -20.14 22.36 -21.83
CA ARG A 385 -19.87 23.81 -21.86
C ARG A 385 -18.81 24.21 -20.83
N ALA A 386 -18.22 25.39 -21.02
CA ALA A 386 -17.27 26.01 -20.07
C ALA A 386 -16.02 25.18 -19.71
N GLY A 387 -15.46 24.44 -20.68
CA GLY A 387 -14.17 23.75 -20.51
C GLY A 387 -13.02 24.72 -20.24
N SER A 388 -12.21 24.48 -19.21
CA SER A 388 -11.08 25.34 -18.83
C SER A 388 -9.96 24.61 -18.08
N VAL A 389 -8.78 25.24 -18.02
CA VAL A 389 -7.65 24.85 -17.18
C VAL A 389 -7.12 26.05 -16.40
N SER A 390 -6.73 25.85 -15.13
CA SER A 390 -6.12 26.88 -14.28
C SER A 390 -5.07 26.29 -13.31
N PRO A 391 -3.89 26.91 -13.16
CA PRO A 391 -3.37 28.04 -13.95
C PRO A 391 -3.05 27.64 -15.41
N ASP A 392 -2.81 28.61 -16.29
CA ASP A 392 -2.46 28.38 -17.69
C ASP A 392 -0.94 28.19 -17.93
N ALA A 393 -0.13 28.40 -16.90
CA ALA A 393 1.29 28.06 -16.88
C ALA A 393 1.78 27.74 -15.45
N GLY A 394 2.85 26.96 -15.35
CA GLY A 394 3.46 26.57 -14.08
C GLY A 394 4.82 25.89 -14.26
N LEU A 395 5.45 25.46 -13.18
CA LEU A 395 6.62 24.57 -13.20
C LEU A 395 6.18 23.11 -13.05
N SER A 396 7.06 22.16 -13.36
CA SER A 396 6.85 20.74 -13.03
C SER A 396 6.48 20.63 -11.54
N GLY A 397 5.34 20.00 -11.25
CA GLY A 397 4.76 19.92 -9.90
C GLY A 397 3.66 20.95 -9.56
N THR A 398 3.46 21.98 -10.40
CA THR A 398 2.30 22.87 -10.29
C THR A 398 1.02 22.07 -10.47
N LEU A 399 0.07 22.20 -9.54
CA LEU A 399 -1.23 21.54 -9.62
C LEU A 399 -2.14 22.30 -10.59
N PHE A 400 -2.47 21.69 -11.72
CA PHE A 400 -3.38 22.22 -12.73
C PHE A 400 -4.79 21.66 -12.52
N THR A 401 -5.80 22.52 -12.57
CA THR A 401 -7.21 22.17 -12.40
C THR A 401 -7.94 22.27 -13.73
N PHE A 402 -8.48 21.17 -14.21
CA PHE A 402 -9.30 21.06 -15.41
C PHE A 402 -10.77 20.97 -15.02
N GLU A 403 -11.61 21.82 -15.59
CA GLU A 403 -13.04 21.87 -15.29
C GLU A 403 -13.90 21.94 -16.54
N VAL A 404 -15.08 21.32 -16.50
CA VAL A 404 -16.10 21.38 -17.55
C VAL A 404 -17.49 21.20 -16.96
N THR A 405 -18.52 21.78 -17.60
CA THR A 405 -19.93 21.57 -17.23
C THR A 405 -20.60 20.58 -18.18
N TYR A 406 -21.18 19.53 -17.61
CA TYR A 406 -21.98 18.52 -18.29
C TYR A 406 -23.47 18.77 -18.03
N GLN A 407 -24.31 18.77 -19.06
CA GLN A 407 -25.75 18.95 -18.92
C GLN A 407 -26.51 17.91 -19.77
N ASP A 408 -27.49 17.24 -19.16
CA ASP A 408 -28.39 16.31 -19.86
C ASP A 408 -29.86 16.67 -19.63
N GLY A 409 -30.68 16.68 -20.68
CA GLY A 409 -32.06 17.15 -20.65
C GLY A 409 -33.07 16.21 -19.97
N ASP A 410 -32.71 14.94 -19.74
CA ASP A 410 -33.52 13.97 -19.00
C ASP A 410 -32.90 13.57 -17.65
N GLY A 411 -31.78 14.21 -17.28
CA GLY A 411 -31.13 14.07 -15.98
C GLY A 411 -30.20 12.88 -15.85
N ASP A 412 -29.84 12.22 -16.95
CA ASP A 412 -28.91 11.09 -16.93
C ASP A 412 -27.51 11.48 -16.40
N PRO A 413 -26.95 10.74 -15.43
CA PRO A 413 -25.56 10.90 -15.02
C PRO A 413 -24.63 10.42 -16.15
N PRO A 414 -23.41 10.97 -16.26
CA PRO A 414 -22.48 10.50 -17.29
C PRO A 414 -21.98 9.09 -17.00
N SER A 415 -22.07 8.21 -17.98
CA SER A 415 -21.42 6.89 -18.03
C SER A 415 -19.92 6.98 -18.36
N ILE A 416 -19.49 8.07 -19.00
CA ILE A 416 -18.09 8.44 -19.26
C ILE A 416 -17.91 9.91 -18.87
N ALA A 417 -16.89 10.22 -18.08
CA ALA A 417 -16.53 11.59 -17.70
C ALA A 417 -15.01 11.73 -17.67
N GLN A 418 -14.42 12.20 -18.77
CA GLN A 418 -12.97 12.18 -18.95
C GLN A 418 -12.42 13.50 -19.47
N VAL A 419 -11.18 13.80 -19.09
CA VAL A 419 -10.34 14.83 -19.70
C VAL A 419 -9.16 14.17 -20.39
N GLN A 420 -8.88 14.57 -21.62
CA GLN A 420 -7.67 14.20 -22.33
C GLN A 420 -6.66 15.35 -22.20
N ILE A 421 -5.43 15.06 -21.76
CA ILE A 421 -4.33 16.01 -21.62
C ILE A 421 -3.16 15.49 -22.45
N GLY A 422 -2.87 16.16 -23.57
CA GLY A 422 -1.99 15.62 -24.60
C GLY A 422 -2.54 14.29 -25.14
N ASP A 423 -1.77 13.21 -24.99
CA ASP A 423 -2.13 11.85 -25.44
C ASP A 423 -2.69 10.95 -24.32
N VAL A 424 -2.85 11.47 -23.10
CA VAL A 424 -3.29 10.70 -21.93
C VAL A 424 -4.70 11.10 -21.51
N THR A 425 -5.52 10.12 -21.14
CA THR A 425 -6.90 10.33 -20.69
C THR A 425 -7.00 10.06 -19.19
N HIS A 426 -7.76 10.90 -18.48
CA HIS A 426 -8.00 10.81 -17.06
C HIS A 426 -9.49 10.90 -16.75
N ASP A 427 -9.95 10.15 -15.76
CA ASP A 427 -11.32 10.24 -15.27
C ASP A 427 -11.51 11.50 -14.42
N MET A 428 -12.67 12.14 -14.56
CA MET A 428 -13.05 13.35 -13.83
C MET A 428 -14.04 13.04 -12.71
N THR A 429 -14.00 13.84 -11.65
CA THR A 429 -14.94 13.74 -10.52
C THR A 429 -16.01 14.82 -10.60
N ALA A 430 -17.27 14.45 -10.33
CA ALA A 430 -18.37 15.40 -10.24
C ALA A 430 -18.24 16.28 -8.97
N VAL A 431 -18.32 17.60 -9.14
CA VAL A 431 -18.38 18.60 -8.05
C VAL A 431 -19.84 18.88 -7.68
N THR A 432 -20.74 18.87 -8.68
CA THR A 432 -22.20 18.94 -8.50
C THR A 432 -22.88 17.83 -9.29
N THR A 433 -24.14 17.49 -8.96
CA THR A 433 -24.85 16.32 -9.52
C THR A 433 -26.24 16.65 -10.06
N THR A 434 -26.53 17.93 -10.32
CA THR A 434 -27.78 18.38 -10.94
C THR A 434 -27.64 18.39 -12.47
N TYR A 435 -27.75 17.23 -13.09
CA TYR A 435 -27.43 17.03 -14.52
C TYR A 435 -28.39 17.79 -15.47
N GLU A 436 -29.66 17.94 -15.11
CA GLU A 436 -30.63 18.76 -15.88
C GLU A 436 -30.24 20.24 -15.98
N GLU A 437 -29.64 20.78 -14.91
CA GLU A 437 -29.26 22.19 -14.79
C GLU A 437 -27.81 22.46 -15.18
N GLY A 438 -26.99 21.41 -15.31
CA GLY A 438 -25.56 21.47 -15.56
C GLY A 438 -24.73 21.11 -14.31
N ALA A 439 -24.08 19.96 -14.34
CA ALA A 439 -23.15 19.46 -13.34
C ALA A 439 -21.70 19.86 -13.66
N LEU A 440 -20.98 20.40 -12.68
CA LEU A 440 -19.56 20.74 -12.80
C LEU A 440 -18.70 19.49 -12.55
N PHE A 441 -17.73 19.22 -13.40
CA PHE A 441 -16.72 18.17 -13.25
C PHE A 441 -15.33 18.77 -13.11
N ARG A 442 -14.47 18.13 -12.31
CA ARG A 442 -13.10 18.57 -12.02
C ARG A 442 -12.11 17.40 -12.06
N PHE A 443 -10.93 17.68 -12.60
CA PHE A 443 -9.74 16.85 -12.46
C PHE A 443 -8.54 17.73 -12.10
N GLN A 444 -7.66 17.26 -11.23
CA GLN A 444 -6.46 17.98 -10.81
C GLN A 444 -5.22 17.10 -10.96
N THR A 445 -4.17 17.62 -11.58
CA THR A 445 -2.90 16.90 -11.71
C THR A 445 -1.72 17.85 -11.81
N ALA A 446 -0.54 17.40 -11.36
CA ALA A 446 0.72 17.97 -11.80
C ALA A 446 1.06 17.40 -13.18
N LEU A 447 1.79 18.18 -13.99
CA LEU A 447 2.24 17.78 -15.31
C LEU A 447 3.76 17.93 -15.41
N GLU A 448 4.36 17.10 -16.23
CA GLU A 448 5.78 17.21 -16.58
C GLU A 448 6.03 18.47 -17.42
N ALA A 449 7.29 18.89 -17.51
CA ALA A 449 7.63 20.04 -18.32
C ALA A 449 7.34 19.80 -19.81
N GLY A 450 6.56 20.70 -20.41
CA GLY A 450 6.08 20.59 -21.77
C GLY A 450 5.00 21.61 -22.10
N SER A 451 4.44 21.51 -23.29
CA SER A 451 3.24 22.24 -23.70
C SER A 451 2.17 21.22 -24.04
N TYR A 452 1.00 21.37 -23.42
CA TYR A 452 -0.10 20.41 -23.55
C TYR A 452 -1.25 21.00 -24.35
N THR A 453 -2.09 20.12 -24.87
CA THR A 453 -3.46 20.42 -25.32
C THR A 453 -4.44 19.67 -24.43
N HIS A 454 -5.71 20.08 -24.41
CA HIS A 454 -6.74 19.33 -23.70
C HIS A 454 -8.09 19.31 -24.41
N SER A 455 -8.87 18.26 -24.18
CA SER A 455 -10.29 18.14 -24.56
C SER A 455 -11.07 17.38 -23.48
N PHE A 456 -12.39 17.54 -23.45
CA PHE A 456 -13.28 16.87 -22.51
C PHE A 456 -14.21 15.92 -23.26
N ARG A 457 -14.44 14.74 -22.69
CA ARG A 457 -15.17 13.64 -23.33
C ARG A 457 -16.21 13.05 -22.37
N PHE A 458 -17.49 13.12 -22.72
CA PHE A 458 -18.59 12.68 -21.86
C PHE A 458 -19.65 11.89 -22.62
N GLY A 459 -20.22 10.87 -21.99
CA GLY A 459 -21.34 10.09 -22.51
C GLY A 459 -22.34 9.77 -21.42
N ASP A 460 -23.62 9.69 -21.77
CA ASP A 460 -24.75 9.28 -20.92
C ASP A 460 -24.93 7.75 -20.90
N GLY A 461 -24.32 7.03 -21.85
CA GLY A 461 -24.45 5.58 -22.01
C GLY A 461 -25.58 5.16 -22.94
N HIS A 462 -26.41 6.12 -23.36
CA HIS A 462 -27.53 5.92 -24.27
C HIS A 462 -27.23 6.47 -25.68
N HIS A 463 -26.33 7.45 -25.78
CA HIS A 463 -25.89 8.08 -27.01
C HIS A 463 -24.37 7.99 -27.23
N GLY A 464 -23.93 8.44 -28.40
CA GLY A 464 -22.51 8.62 -28.68
C GLY A 464 -21.89 9.69 -27.77
N VAL A 465 -20.61 9.53 -27.47
CA VAL A 465 -19.84 10.44 -26.62
C VAL A 465 -19.75 11.84 -27.25
N VAL A 466 -20.03 12.87 -26.45
CA VAL A 466 -19.86 14.28 -26.79
C VAL A 466 -18.47 14.72 -26.37
N GLU A 467 -17.79 15.45 -27.26
CA GLU A 467 -16.42 15.90 -27.05
C GLU A 467 -16.29 17.39 -27.38
N THR A 468 -15.48 18.11 -26.59
CA THR A 468 -15.12 19.50 -26.90
C THR A 468 -13.99 19.56 -27.94
N ASP A 469 -13.91 20.64 -28.71
CA ASP A 469 -12.71 20.90 -29.53
C ASP A 469 -11.44 20.92 -28.67
N SER A 470 -10.32 20.46 -29.24
CA SER A 470 -9.02 20.54 -28.57
C SER A 470 -8.60 21.99 -28.33
N ALA A 471 -8.33 22.34 -27.08
CA ALA A 471 -7.86 23.65 -26.65
C ALA A 471 -6.38 23.61 -26.23
N SER A 472 -5.74 24.79 -26.17
CA SER A 472 -4.40 24.90 -25.58
C SER A 472 -4.45 24.56 -24.08
N GLY A 473 -3.58 23.66 -23.64
CA GLY A 473 -3.38 23.30 -22.24
C GLY A 473 -2.29 24.16 -21.58
N PRO A 474 -1.93 23.83 -20.32
CA PRO A 474 -0.98 24.65 -19.56
C PRO A 474 0.45 24.51 -20.12
N ALA A 475 1.21 25.61 -20.05
CA ALA A 475 2.64 25.60 -20.34
C ALA A 475 3.44 25.28 -19.07
N VAL A 476 4.16 24.16 -19.09
CA VAL A 476 4.87 23.66 -17.91
C VAL A 476 6.38 23.79 -18.10
N GLY A 477 6.99 24.65 -17.30
CA GLY A 477 8.43 24.91 -17.28
C GLY A 477 9.20 23.94 -16.37
N ARG A 478 10.52 23.97 -16.48
CA ARG A 478 11.46 23.33 -15.55
C ARG A 478 12.12 24.39 -14.68
N LEU A 479 12.41 24.08 -13.41
CA LEU A 479 13.20 24.98 -12.57
C LEU A 479 14.69 24.85 -12.93
N LEU A 480 15.19 25.79 -13.72
CA LEU A 480 16.60 25.86 -14.13
C LEU A 480 17.24 27.09 -13.52
N PHE A 481 18.32 26.92 -12.76
CA PHE A 481 19.13 28.03 -12.24
C PHE A 481 20.61 27.81 -12.52
N THR A 482 21.40 28.87 -12.45
CA THR A 482 22.86 28.79 -12.55
C THR A 482 23.43 28.72 -11.13
N MET A 483 24.09 27.60 -10.80
CA MET A 483 24.83 27.43 -9.55
C MET A 483 26.27 27.90 -9.75
N GLY A 484 26.87 28.56 -8.76
CA GLY A 484 28.19 29.20 -8.83
C GLY A 484 28.13 30.69 -9.17
N SER A 485 29.28 31.34 -9.33
CA SER A 485 29.39 32.80 -9.51
C SER A 485 29.96 33.20 -10.87
N ALA A 486 29.58 34.39 -11.34
CA ALA A 486 30.17 34.97 -12.54
C ALA A 486 31.66 35.22 -12.34
N ALA A 487 32.47 35.08 -13.41
CA ALA A 487 33.93 35.17 -13.31
C ALA A 487 34.45 36.53 -12.78
N ASP A 488 33.64 37.58 -12.89
CA ASP A 488 33.93 38.94 -12.44
C ASP A 488 33.18 39.34 -11.15
N GLU A 489 32.49 38.41 -10.48
CA GLU A 489 31.84 38.66 -9.19
C GLU A 489 32.90 38.98 -8.11
N PRO A 490 32.78 40.12 -7.38
CA PRO A 490 33.69 40.46 -6.29
C PRO A 490 33.76 39.37 -5.22
N GLY A 491 34.95 39.12 -4.68
CA GLY A 491 35.16 38.12 -3.62
C GLY A 491 35.03 36.65 -4.04
N ARG A 492 34.86 36.34 -5.34
CA ARG A 492 34.75 34.97 -5.89
C ARG A 492 35.99 34.11 -5.62
N ASP A 493 35.76 32.86 -5.21
CA ASP A 493 36.79 31.81 -5.15
C ASP A 493 36.82 30.92 -6.40
N GLY A 494 37.89 30.12 -6.53
CA GLY A 494 38.18 29.33 -7.73
C GLY A 494 37.28 28.11 -7.94
N ASP A 495 36.56 27.67 -6.92
CA ASP A 495 35.69 26.48 -6.88
C ASP A 495 34.20 26.80 -7.13
N GLU A 496 33.92 28.04 -7.54
CA GLU A 496 32.58 28.57 -7.81
C GLU A 496 32.30 28.65 -9.31
N THR A 497 32.68 27.62 -10.07
CA THR A 497 32.47 27.61 -11.53
C THR A 497 30.97 27.58 -11.86
N PRO A 498 30.47 28.55 -12.65
CA PRO A 498 29.05 28.64 -12.95
C PRO A 498 28.61 27.53 -13.90
N HIS A 499 27.54 26.81 -13.55
CA HIS A 499 26.97 25.74 -14.36
C HIS A 499 25.44 25.62 -14.19
N PRO A 500 24.71 25.10 -15.19
CA PRO A 500 23.25 24.97 -15.09
C PRO A 500 22.85 23.80 -14.20
N VAL A 501 21.91 24.04 -13.28
CA VAL A 501 21.29 23.01 -12.46
C VAL A 501 19.79 22.97 -12.74
N LEU A 502 19.33 21.82 -13.21
CA LEU A 502 17.92 21.52 -13.39
C LEU A 502 17.40 20.83 -12.13
N MET A 503 16.44 21.47 -11.45
CA MET A 503 15.72 20.87 -10.34
C MET A 503 14.42 20.24 -10.83
N ILE A 504 14.24 18.93 -10.59
CA ILE A 504 13.01 18.20 -10.88
C ILE A 504 12.34 17.66 -9.63
N ARG A 505 13.11 17.29 -8.59
CA ARG A 505 12.57 16.93 -7.28
C ARG A 505 12.01 18.16 -6.57
N GLU A 506 10.77 18.04 -6.10
CA GLU A 506 10.20 19.01 -5.19
C GLU A 506 10.76 18.81 -3.78
N PHE A 507 11.06 19.92 -3.11
CA PHE A 507 11.53 19.91 -1.74
C PHE A 507 11.00 21.12 -0.98
N VAL A 508 10.97 21.01 0.34
CA VAL A 508 10.80 22.13 1.26
C VAL A 508 12.05 22.24 2.12
N ILE A 509 12.45 23.47 2.47
CA ILE A 509 13.62 23.76 3.32
C ILE A 509 13.19 24.63 4.48
N ALA A 510 13.79 24.39 5.66
CA ALA A 510 13.45 25.13 6.87
C ALA A 510 13.76 26.64 6.71
N PRO A 511 12.88 27.53 7.21
CA PRO A 511 13.03 28.97 7.06
C PRO A 511 14.24 29.53 7.81
N HIS A 512 14.76 28.82 8.81
CA HIS A 512 15.94 29.19 9.58
C HIS A 512 16.82 27.97 9.88
N GLU A 513 18.03 28.24 10.35
CA GLU A 513 18.93 27.25 10.96
C GLU A 513 18.23 26.54 12.12
N VAL A 514 18.53 25.26 12.35
CA VAL A 514 17.99 24.54 13.51
C VAL A 514 18.45 25.25 14.79
N THR A 515 17.49 25.65 15.61
CA THR A 515 17.77 26.36 16.85
C THR A 515 18.24 25.41 17.95
N GLN A 516 18.90 25.95 18.96
CA GLN A 516 19.30 25.20 20.14
C GLN A 516 18.12 24.53 20.85
N SER A 517 16.98 25.22 20.94
CA SER A 517 15.78 24.67 21.59
C SER A 517 15.15 23.53 20.78
N GLU A 518 15.08 23.63 19.46
CA GLU A 518 14.62 22.54 18.59
C GLU A 518 15.55 21.33 18.68
N TYR A 519 16.86 21.56 18.64
CA TYR A 519 17.86 20.50 18.76
C TYR A 519 17.76 19.79 20.12
N GLU A 520 17.69 20.54 21.22
CA GLU A 520 17.58 19.99 22.56
C GLU A 520 16.26 19.24 22.79
N ALA A 521 15.16 19.68 22.18
CA ALA A 521 13.88 18.99 22.27
C ALA A 521 13.90 17.60 21.63
N VAL A 522 14.66 17.40 20.55
CA VAL A 522 14.76 16.12 19.84
C VAL A 522 15.89 15.26 20.40
N MET A 523 17.07 15.83 20.66
CA MET A 523 18.28 15.10 21.02
C MET A 523 18.55 15.04 22.53
N GLY A 524 17.79 15.79 23.33
CA GLY A 524 17.93 15.85 24.79
C GLY A 524 19.21 16.52 25.29
N THR A 525 19.99 17.14 24.40
CA THR A 525 21.26 17.83 24.74
C THR A 525 21.44 19.09 23.90
N ASN A 526 22.24 20.04 24.40
CA ASN A 526 22.62 21.24 23.68
C ASN A 526 24.16 21.39 23.67
N PRO A 527 24.84 21.15 22.53
CA PRO A 527 26.30 21.18 22.44
C PRO A 527 26.89 22.59 22.21
N SER A 528 26.06 23.59 21.99
CA SER A 528 26.45 24.94 21.58
C SER A 528 27.36 25.66 22.59
N ARG A 529 28.33 26.43 22.08
CA ARG A 529 29.13 27.39 22.85
C ARG A 529 28.33 28.64 23.21
N PHE A 530 27.57 29.19 22.27
CA PHE A 530 26.88 30.47 22.43
C PHE A 530 25.42 30.25 22.85
N SER A 531 25.18 30.17 24.15
CA SER A 531 23.87 29.79 24.68
C SER A 531 22.73 30.77 24.34
N GLY A 532 21.60 30.24 23.88
CA GLY A 532 20.33 30.94 23.75
C GLY A 532 19.33 30.10 22.95
N ALA A 533 18.09 29.97 23.46
CA ALA A 533 17.09 29.05 22.92
C ALA A 533 16.83 29.24 21.41
N ASP A 534 16.77 30.50 20.96
CA ASP A 534 16.47 30.88 19.58
C ASP A 534 17.74 31.10 18.73
N ARG A 535 18.93 30.79 19.25
CA ARG A 535 20.17 30.84 18.46
C ARG A 535 20.33 29.54 17.68
N PRO A 536 21.07 29.55 16.55
CA PRO A 536 21.39 28.30 15.86
C PRO A 536 22.15 27.35 16.79
N VAL A 537 21.87 26.05 16.64
CA VAL A 537 22.71 25.02 17.23
C VAL A 537 24.05 25.00 16.47
N GLU A 538 25.14 25.01 17.22
CA GLU A 538 26.51 24.90 16.68
C GLU A 538 27.31 23.91 17.51
N ARG A 539 28.56 23.61 17.09
CA ARG A 539 29.36 22.48 17.59
C ARG A 539 28.66 21.14 17.39
N VAL A 540 27.95 21.03 16.28
CA VAL A 540 27.39 19.79 15.75
C VAL A 540 28.19 19.36 14.52
N SER A 541 28.53 18.08 14.48
CA SER A 541 29.16 17.45 13.32
C SER A 541 28.12 17.14 12.26
N TRP A 542 28.57 16.81 11.05
CA TRP A 542 27.67 16.36 9.99
C TRP A 542 26.91 15.10 10.41
N PHE A 543 27.54 14.20 11.17
CA PHE A 543 26.91 13.00 11.71
C PHE A 543 25.81 13.32 12.74
N ASP A 544 26.04 14.30 13.63
CA ASP A 544 25.01 14.71 14.59
C ASP A 544 23.79 15.35 13.88
N ALA A 545 24.03 16.05 12.76
CA ALA A 545 22.97 16.69 11.99
C ALA A 545 22.10 15.66 11.24
N VAL A 546 22.70 14.62 10.64
CA VAL A 546 21.93 13.52 10.01
C VAL A 546 21.18 12.67 11.04
N GLU A 547 21.76 12.46 12.23
CA GLU A 547 21.06 11.80 13.34
C GLU A 547 19.87 12.62 13.81
N TYR A 548 20.03 13.94 13.97
CA TYR A 548 18.91 14.84 14.27
C TYR A 548 17.80 14.76 13.22
N CYS A 549 18.15 14.78 11.93
CA CYS A 549 17.18 14.63 10.85
C CYS A 549 16.34 13.34 10.99
N ASN A 550 17.00 12.20 11.23
CA ASN A 550 16.29 10.94 11.46
C ASN A 550 15.45 10.96 12.74
N ALA A 551 16.01 11.43 13.85
CA ALA A 551 15.31 11.50 15.13
C ALA A 551 14.06 12.38 15.05
N ARG A 552 14.17 13.56 14.43
CA ARG A 552 13.03 14.45 14.19
C ARG A 552 11.98 13.80 13.30
N SER A 553 12.40 13.07 12.26
CA SER A 553 11.49 12.33 11.38
C SER A 553 10.66 11.33 12.18
N VAL A 554 11.31 10.54 13.04
CA VAL A 554 10.61 9.55 13.90
C VAL A 554 9.63 10.22 14.86
N VAL A 555 10.05 11.32 15.52
CA VAL A 555 9.18 12.08 16.44
C VAL A 555 7.93 12.60 15.75
N GLU A 556 8.04 12.97 14.48
CA GLU A 556 6.93 13.50 13.67
C GLU A 556 6.20 12.43 12.84
N GLY A 557 6.53 11.14 13.01
CA GLY A 557 5.86 10.03 12.33
C GLY A 557 6.21 9.90 10.84
N LEU A 558 7.34 10.45 10.41
CA LEU A 558 7.85 10.42 9.04
C LEU A 558 8.89 9.30 8.86
N THR A 559 9.11 8.88 7.61
CA THR A 559 10.13 7.89 7.26
C THR A 559 11.53 8.51 7.34
N PRO A 560 12.46 7.98 8.15
CA PRO A 560 13.82 8.51 8.23
C PRO A 560 14.52 8.52 6.87
N ALA A 561 15.17 9.64 6.53
CA ALA A 561 15.84 9.80 5.24
C ALA A 561 17.20 9.08 5.17
N TYR A 562 17.78 8.68 6.30
CA TYR A 562 19.11 8.06 6.32
C TYR A 562 19.11 6.67 6.94
N VAL A 563 19.87 5.75 6.34
CA VAL A 563 20.32 4.51 6.99
C VAL A 563 21.75 4.72 7.49
N ILE A 564 22.00 4.42 8.76
CA ILE A 564 23.29 4.59 9.42
C ILE A 564 23.80 3.22 9.88
N GLU A 565 24.80 2.68 9.18
CA GLU A 565 25.35 1.34 9.43
C GLU A 565 26.88 1.36 9.41
N GLY A 566 27.51 0.89 10.49
CA GLY A 566 28.98 0.79 10.55
C GLY A 566 29.73 2.12 10.33
N GLY A 567 29.06 3.26 10.57
CA GLY A 567 29.58 4.61 10.32
C GLY A 567 29.40 5.12 8.87
N ALA A 568 28.83 4.31 7.98
CA ALA A 568 28.36 4.76 6.67
C ALA A 568 26.94 5.33 6.77
N VAL A 569 26.66 6.36 5.98
CA VAL A 569 25.35 7.02 5.93
C VAL A 569 24.85 6.99 4.49
N THR A 570 23.71 6.34 4.27
CA THR A 570 23.06 6.20 2.96
C THR A 570 21.76 6.99 2.96
N TRP A 571 21.55 7.82 1.94
CA TRP A 571 20.30 8.56 1.75
C TRP A 571 19.26 7.70 1.04
N ILE A 572 18.08 7.56 1.65
CA ILE A 572 16.88 6.94 1.07
C ILE A 572 16.08 8.04 0.37
N GLU A 573 16.21 8.14 -0.96
CA GLU A 573 15.57 9.22 -1.72
C GLU A 573 14.04 9.18 -1.69
N ALA A 574 13.45 7.99 -1.53
CA ALA A 574 12.01 7.79 -1.45
C ALA A 574 11.41 8.16 -0.07
N ALA A 575 12.24 8.43 0.94
CA ALA A 575 11.74 8.80 2.26
C ALA A 575 11.14 10.21 2.25
N ASP A 576 10.13 10.42 3.09
CA ASP A 576 9.42 11.68 3.27
C ASP A 576 9.90 12.48 4.50
N GLY A 577 10.85 11.94 5.26
CA GLY A 577 11.43 12.57 6.46
C GLY A 577 12.43 13.68 6.19
N TYR A 578 12.91 14.27 7.29
CA TYR A 578 13.92 15.32 7.30
C TYR A 578 15.28 14.80 6.85
N ARG A 579 16.00 15.67 6.16
CA ARG A 579 17.37 15.46 5.67
C ARG A 579 18.14 16.79 5.64
N LEU A 580 19.45 16.74 5.44
CA LEU A 580 20.21 17.91 5.02
C LEU A 580 19.87 18.27 3.57
N PRO A 581 19.87 19.57 3.20
CA PRO A 581 19.73 19.98 1.80
C PRO A 581 20.94 19.50 0.98
N THR A 582 20.73 19.23 -0.30
CA THR A 582 21.87 19.19 -1.22
C THR A 582 22.44 20.59 -1.38
N GLU A 583 23.68 20.67 -1.85
CA GLU A 583 24.33 21.95 -2.01
C GLU A 583 23.63 22.85 -3.06
N ALA A 584 23.08 22.22 -4.11
CA ALA A 584 22.29 22.90 -5.12
C ALA A 584 20.94 23.39 -4.57
N GLU A 585 20.24 22.57 -3.77
CA GLU A 585 19.02 22.99 -3.09
C GLU A 585 19.27 24.18 -2.16
N TRP A 586 20.40 24.16 -1.43
CA TRP A 586 20.82 25.26 -0.57
C TRP A 586 21.07 26.54 -1.36
N GLU A 587 21.85 26.49 -2.46
CA GLU A 587 22.16 27.69 -3.25
C GLU A 587 20.93 28.27 -3.95
N LEU A 588 20.08 27.41 -4.53
CA LEU A 588 18.80 27.82 -5.11
C LEU A 588 17.95 28.59 -4.09
N SER A 589 17.85 28.02 -2.89
CA SER A 589 17.09 28.57 -1.77
C SER A 589 17.69 29.88 -1.28
N CYS A 590 19.02 29.98 -1.18
CA CYS A 590 19.75 31.18 -0.78
C CYS A 590 19.49 32.33 -1.74
N ARG A 591 19.59 32.06 -3.05
CA ARG A 591 19.41 33.03 -4.12
C ARG A 591 17.97 33.53 -4.22
N ALA A 592 16.98 32.65 -4.00
CA ALA A 592 15.55 32.96 -4.09
C ALA A 592 15.17 33.74 -5.37
N GLY A 593 15.81 33.41 -6.50
CA GLY A 593 15.60 34.04 -7.81
C GLY A 593 16.59 35.16 -8.18
N THR A 594 17.48 35.57 -7.27
CA THR A 594 18.53 36.55 -7.55
C THR A 594 19.78 35.90 -8.17
N THR A 595 20.57 36.71 -8.89
CA THR A 595 21.88 36.31 -9.45
C THR A 595 23.03 37.07 -8.79
N THR A 596 22.75 37.83 -7.74
CA THR A 596 23.70 38.70 -7.03
C THR A 596 24.48 37.93 -5.96
N PRO A 597 25.60 38.50 -5.46
CA PRO A 597 26.34 37.95 -4.32
C PRO A 597 25.45 37.68 -3.11
N PHE A 598 24.56 38.60 -2.74
CA PHE A 598 23.58 38.43 -1.66
C PHE A 598 22.17 38.53 -2.21
N SER A 599 21.19 37.90 -1.55
CA SER A 599 19.76 38.04 -1.89
C SER A 599 19.27 39.50 -1.84
N SER A 600 19.97 40.36 -1.11
CA SER A 600 19.70 41.79 -0.94
C SER A 600 20.47 42.71 -1.90
N GLY A 601 21.46 42.19 -2.65
CA GLY A 601 22.21 42.97 -3.63
C GLY A 601 23.69 42.61 -3.76
N ASP A 602 24.47 43.57 -4.29
CA ASP A 602 25.87 43.40 -4.64
C ASP A 602 26.82 43.54 -3.43
N LEU A 603 27.95 42.82 -3.50
CA LEU A 603 29.05 42.95 -2.55
C LEU A 603 29.88 44.22 -2.85
N THR A 604 30.09 45.03 -1.82
CA THR A 604 30.85 46.28 -1.89
C THR A 604 32.00 46.37 -0.89
N GLU A 605 32.01 45.54 0.15
CA GLU A 605 33.08 45.44 1.13
C GLU A 605 33.38 43.97 1.43
N GLU A 606 34.54 43.46 1.00
CA GLU A 606 34.84 42.02 1.02
C GLU A 606 35.24 41.46 2.39
N ALA A 607 35.70 42.30 3.34
CA ALA A 607 36.30 41.86 4.60
C ALA A 607 35.34 42.02 5.80
N CYS A 608 35.84 42.47 6.96
CA CYS A 608 35.04 42.74 8.15
C CYS A 608 34.54 44.19 8.26
N GLY A 609 34.54 44.96 7.18
CA GLY A 609 33.82 46.22 7.14
C GLY A 609 32.30 45.98 7.04
N ILE A 610 31.51 47.02 7.30
CA ILE A 610 30.05 46.96 7.12
C ILE A 610 29.73 47.02 5.61
N ASP A 611 29.21 45.92 5.07
CA ASP A 611 28.65 45.84 3.72
C ASP A 611 27.13 46.10 3.81
N PRO A 612 26.59 47.09 3.09
CA PRO A 612 25.17 47.46 3.21
C PRO A 612 24.19 46.36 2.80
N ALA A 613 24.53 45.53 1.81
CA ALA A 613 23.65 44.47 1.35
C ALA A 613 23.66 43.32 2.38
N LEU A 614 24.83 42.89 2.82
CA LEU A 614 24.96 41.82 3.81
C LEU A 614 24.39 42.21 5.18
N ASP A 615 24.60 43.45 5.64
CA ASP A 615 24.06 43.89 6.94
C ASP A 615 22.52 43.84 7.00
N ALA A 616 21.82 43.89 5.87
CA ALA A 616 20.37 43.74 5.85
C ALA A 616 19.90 42.30 6.15
N VAL A 617 20.70 41.28 5.77
CA VAL A 617 20.27 39.88 5.68
C VAL A 617 21.12 38.89 6.49
N GLY A 618 22.25 39.34 7.05
CA GLY A 618 23.26 38.43 7.57
C GLY A 618 24.03 38.92 8.80
N TRP A 619 24.52 37.96 9.59
CA TRP A 619 25.45 38.18 10.70
C TRP A 619 26.84 37.64 10.34
N TYR A 620 27.83 38.51 10.25
CA TYR A 620 29.19 38.16 9.85
C TYR A 620 30.20 38.98 10.65
N CYS A 621 31.50 38.84 10.40
CA CYS A 621 32.51 39.46 11.27
C CYS A 621 32.39 40.99 11.38
N GLY A 622 31.77 41.67 10.40
CA GLY A 622 31.57 43.11 10.42
C GLY A 622 30.50 43.60 11.41
N ASN A 623 29.49 42.78 11.73
CA ASN A 623 28.34 43.21 12.55
C ASN A 623 27.97 42.24 13.69
N ALA A 624 28.47 41.01 13.72
CA ALA A 624 28.02 39.98 14.65
C ALA A 624 28.60 40.10 16.07
N GLY A 625 29.66 40.89 16.28
CA GLY A 625 30.23 41.08 17.62
C GLY A 625 30.89 39.82 18.20
N ALA A 626 31.43 38.96 17.32
CA ALA A 626 32.10 37.71 17.67
C ALA A 626 31.21 36.66 18.39
N THR A 627 29.94 36.56 17.98
CA THR A 627 28.97 35.58 18.49
C THR A 627 27.89 35.31 17.45
N THR A 628 27.19 34.17 17.57
CA THR A 628 25.92 33.92 16.86
C THR A 628 24.85 34.94 17.26
N HIS A 629 23.69 34.94 16.61
CA HIS A 629 22.52 35.74 17.00
C HIS A 629 21.26 34.87 16.95
N PRO A 630 20.13 35.30 17.56
CA PRO A 630 18.86 34.62 17.36
C PRO A 630 18.52 34.55 15.88
N VAL A 631 18.01 33.40 15.44
CA VAL A 631 17.55 33.21 14.06
C VAL A 631 16.42 34.18 13.73
N MET A 632 16.25 34.49 12.45
CA MET A 632 15.20 35.40 11.95
C MET A 632 15.29 36.83 12.53
N SER A 633 16.49 37.27 12.91
CA SER A 633 16.74 38.63 13.43
C SER A 633 17.18 39.64 12.37
N LYS A 634 17.42 39.17 11.13
CA LYS A 634 17.68 39.96 9.92
C LYS A 634 16.55 39.76 8.91
N GLN A 635 16.61 40.44 7.76
CA GLN A 635 15.59 40.33 6.72
C GLN A 635 15.70 38.96 6.01
N ALA A 636 14.55 38.34 5.71
CA ALA A 636 14.50 37.17 4.85
C ALA A 636 14.76 37.53 3.37
N ASN A 637 15.12 36.53 2.59
CA ASN A 637 15.05 36.61 1.13
C ASN A 637 13.61 36.47 0.61
N SER A 638 13.41 36.51 -0.71
CA SER A 638 12.09 36.40 -1.38
C SER A 638 11.39 35.04 -1.21
N GLY A 639 12.06 34.05 -0.64
CA GLY A 639 11.50 32.74 -0.29
C GLY A 639 11.16 32.60 1.20
N ASP A 640 11.12 33.70 1.96
CA ASP A 640 10.92 33.72 3.42
C ASP A 640 11.97 32.91 4.20
N LEU A 641 13.19 32.80 3.65
CA LEU A 641 14.33 32.15 4.30
C LEU A 641 15.25 33.19 4.93
N TYR A 642 15.61 32.94 6.19
CA TYR A 642 16.43 33.81 7.02
C TYR A 642 17.83 33.21 7.19
N ASP A 643 18.79 34.09 7.50
CA ASP A 643 20.15 33.73 7.88
C ASP A 643 20.92 32.93 6.81
N MET A 644 20.48 32.94 5.54
CA MET A 644 21.19 32.30 4.43
C MET A 644 22.56 32.93 4.13
N HIS A 645 22.87 34.08 4.73
CA HIS A 645 24.08 34.87 4.51
C HIS A 645 24.81 35.19 5.83
N GLY A 646 25.11 34.19 6.65
CA GLY A 646 25.95 34.33 7.84
C GLY A 646 25.39 33.57 9.03
N ASN A 647 25.60 34.10 10.23
CA ASN A 647 25.27 33.48 11.52
C ASN A 647 26.05 32.18 11.78
N VAL A 648 25.69 31.05 11.18
CA VAL A 648 26.55 29.85 11.12
C VAL A 648 26.67 29.29 9.71
N TRP A 649 27.81 28.68 9.41
CA TRP A 649 27.94 27.84 8.23
C TRP A 649 26.99 26.65 8.37
N GLU A 650 26.40 26.22 7.27
CA GLU A 650 25.39 25.17 7.29
C GLU A 650 25.85 23.92 6.56
N TRP A 651 25.72 22.77 7.23
CA TRP A 651 25.99 21.48 6.62
C TRP A 651 25.07 21.17 5.44
N CYS A 652 25.66 20.76 4.31
CA CYS A 652 24.95 20.15 3.19
C CYS A 652 25.18 18.62 3.15
N TRP A 653 24.33 17.92 2.41
CA TRP A 653 24.49 16.49 2.15
C TRP A 653 25.81 16.17 1.41
N ASP A 654 26.17 16.99 0.43
CA ASP A 654 27.18 16.70 -0.57
C ASP A 654 28.59 16.47 0.01
N TRP A 655 29.30 15.51 -0.57
CA TRP A 655 30.77 15.48 -0.46
C TRP A 655 31.36 16.63 -1.27
N TYR A 656 32.28 17.38 -0.68
CA TYR A 656 32.89 18.53 -1.33
C TYR A 656 33.86 18.09 -2.43
N VAL A 657 33.74 18.74 -3.59
CA VAL A 657 34.74 18.76 -4.67
C VAL A 657 34.98 20.18 -5.14
N ALA A 658 36.25 20.48 -5.41
CA ALA A 658 36.68 21.82 -5.83
C ALA A 658 36.26 22.16 -7.27
N ASP A 659 35.99 21.16 -8.11
CA ASP A 659 35.52 21.35 -9.48
C ASP A 659 34.18 20.64 -9.67
N LEU A 660 33.10 21.40 -9.77
CA LEU A 660 31.75 20.91 -10.09
C LEU A 660 31.56 20.71 -11.60
N GLY A 661 32.50 21.17 -12.43
CA GLY A 661 32.39 21.17 -13.88
C GLY A 661 31.52 22.31 -14.42
N THR A 662 31.31 22.30 -15.74
CA THR A 662 30.52 23.29 -16.48
C THR A 662 29.29 22.70 -17.16
N ALA A 663 29.12 21.37 -17.10
CA ALA A 663 28.01 20.67 -17.72
C ALA A 663 26.72 20.90 -16.92
N ALA A 664 25.58 20.86 -17.62
CA ALA A 664 24.30 20.88 -16.97
C ALA A 664 24.08 19.57 -16.18
N VAL A 665 23.56 19.68 -14.96
CA VAL A 665 23.26 18.56 -14.07
C VAL A 665 21.79 18.59 -13.65
N VAL A 666 21.25 17.44 -13.28
CA VAL A 666 19.86 17.28 -12.82
C VAL A 666 19.90 16.80 -11.37
N ASP A 667 19.22 17.53 -10.48
CA ASP A 667 19.12 17.21 -9.05
C ASP A 667 20.42 16.71 -8.40
N PRO A 668 21.54 17.44 -8.53
CA PRO A 668 22.83 16.94 -8.06
C PRO A 668 22.79 16.70 -6.54
N GLY A 669 23.21 15.50 -6.13
CA GLY A 669 23.41 15.10 -4.72
C GLY A 669 24.88 14.96 -4.33
N GLY A 670 25.77 15.58 -5.12
CA GLY A 670 27.21 15.52 -4.96
C GLY A 670 27.84 14.21 -5.45
N PRO A 671 29.16 14.08 -5.34
CA PRO A 671 29.88 12.86 -5.68
C PRO A 671 29.59 11.74 -4.68
N PRO A 672 29.75 10.46 -5.07
CA PRO A 672 29.39 9.31 -4.23
C PRO A 672 30.26 9.14 -2.98
N GLY A 673 31.38 9.87 -2.87
CA GLY A 673 32.33 9.78 -1.77
C GLY A 673 33.27 10.98 -1.73
N GLY A 674 33.87 11.23 -0.56
CA GLY A 674 34.81 12.33 -0.37
C GLY A 674 35.47 12.31 1.00
N ALA A 675 36.37 13.25 1.23
CA ALA A 675 37.04 13.42 2.52
C ALA A 675 36.30 14.41 3.44
N GLN A 676 35.69 15.44 2.84
CA GLN A 676 35.05 16.56 3.52
C GLN A 676 33.68 16.82 2.92
N ARG A 677 32.72 17.26 3.72
CA ARG A 677 31.37 17.65 3.27
C ARG A 677 31.34 19.13 2.94
N ALA A 678 30.43 19.53 2.07
CA ALA A 678 30.22 20.94 1.76
C ALA A 678 29.50 21.65 2.91
N ILE A 679 29.92 22.88 3.19
CA ILE A 679 29.20 23.84 4.03
C ILE A 679 28.94 25.13 3.24
N ARG A 680 27.81 25.80 3.53
CA ARG A 680 27.36 27.00 2.81
C ARG A 680 26.93 28.13 3.76
N GLY A 681 26.94 29.38 3.29
CA GLY A 681 26.32 30.53 3.98
C GLY A 681 27.24 31.51 4.70
N GLY A 682 28.49 31.15 5.03
CA GLY A 682 29.33 31.98 5.89
C GLY A 682 28.93 31.85 7.38
N SER A 683 29.56 32.62 8.26
CA SER A 683 29.17 32.65 9.68
C SER A 683 29.48 34.00 10.34
N TRP A 684 29.10 34.15 11.60
CA TRP A 684 29.42 35.30 12.45
C TRP A 684 30.91 35.67 12.47
N TYR A 685 31.82 34.73 12.15
CA TYR A 685 33.26 34.90 12.20
C TYR A 685 33.90 35.26 10.84
N TYR A 686 33.27 34.92 9.72
CA TYR A 686 33.90 35.02 8.40
C TYR A 686 33.69 36.38 7.73
N PHE A 687 34.49 36.63 6.69
CA PHE A 687 34.45 37.86 5.92
C PHE A 687 33.18 37.93 5.07
N ALA A 688 32.77 39.14 4.68
CA ALA A 688 31.55 39.34 3.89
C ALA A 688 31.56 38.54 2.57
N ARG A 689 32.72 38.42 1.92
CA ARG A 689 32.88 37.61 0.69
C ARG A 689 32.57 36.12 0.88
N ASP A 690 32.75 35.60 2.10
CA ASP A 690 32.53 34.19 2.42
C ASP A 690 31.04 33.90 2.71
N CYS A 691 30.22 34.94 2.85
CA CYS A 691 28.76 34.85 3.05
C CYS A 691 27.97 34.96 1.73
N ARG A 692 28.63 35.02 0.58
CA ARG A 692 27.96 35.11 -0.73
C ARG A 692 27.16 33.84 -1.03
N SER A 693 26.11 33.98 -1.83
CA SER A 693 25.27 32.88 -2.32
C SER A 693 26.10 31.75 -2.94
N ALA A 694 27.14 32.10 -3.70
CA ALA A 694 28.01 31.13 -4.38
C ALA A 694 29.17 30.61 -3.52
N SER A 695 29.42 31.14 -2.31
CA SER A 695 30.62 30.78 -1.53
C SER A 695 30.50 29.42 -0.87
N ARG A 696 31.45 28.53 -1.15
CA ARG A 696 31.45 27.13 -0.72
C ARG A 696 32.70 26.87 0.11
N ALA A 697 32.62 25.97 1.08
CA ALA A 697 33.81 25.51 1.79
C ALA A 697 33.78 24.01 2.10
N PRO A 698 34.93 23.32 2.11
CA PRO A 698 35.06 21.97 2.62
C PRO A 698 35.20 21.94 4.14
N TYR A 699 34.48 21.04 4.80
CA TYR A 699 34.64 20.82 6.24
C TYR A 699 34.63 19.32 6.61
N TRP A 700 35.42 18.93 7.61
CA TRP A 700 35.54 17.52 8.00
C TRP A 700 34.26 17.05 8.71
N PRO A 701 33.64 15.93 8.29
CA PRO A 701 32.29 15.56 8.74
C PRO A 701 32.20 15.26 10.24
N GLY A 702 33.32 14.92 10.90
CA GLY A 702 33.38 14.70 12.35
C GLY A 702 33.75 15.93 13.18
N SER A 703 34.09 17.06 12.55
CA SER A 703 34.46 18.29 13.26
C SER A 703 33.23 18.94 13.89
N LYS A 704 33.43 19.55 15.06
CA LYS A 704 32.41 20.28 15.83
C LYS A 704 32.98 21.65 16.20
N ASP A 705 32.47 22.71 15.60
CA ASP A 705 32.97 24.07 15.78
C ASP A 705 31.82 25.07 15.97
N ASP A 706 32.10 26.19 16.62
CA ASP A 706 31.09 27.18 17.02
C ASP A 706 30.66 28.14 15.90
N ILE A 707 31.12 27.84 14.69
CA ILE A 707 30.81 28.51 13.43
C ILE A 707 29.98 27.63 12.50
N VAL A 708 29.72 26.36 12.82
CA VAL A 708 28.99 25.42 11.94
C VAL A 708 27.76 24.86 12.65
N GLY A 709 26.60 25.04 12.01
CA GLY A 709 25.31 24.43 12.33
C GLY A 709 24.71 23.80 11.08
N PHE A 710 23.38 23.80 10.97
CA PHE A 710 22.67 23.26 9.81
C PHE A 710 21.20 23.72 9.77
N ARG A 711 20.57 23.57 8.60
CA ARG A 711 19.12 23.58 8.42
C ARG A 711 18.65 22.28 7.79
N VAL A 712 17.37 21.98 7.91
CA VAL A 712 16.77 20.74 7.39
C VAL A 712 15.94 21.00 6.13
N ALA A 713 15.87 19.99 5.27
CA ALA A 713 14.99 19.93 4.11
C ALA A 713 14.17 18.63 4.15
N ARG A 714 13.11 18.55 3.32
CA ARG A 714 12.32 17.33 3.07
C ARG A 714 12.00 17.24 1.59
N THR A 715 12.05 16.02 1.05
CA THR A 715 11.57 15.74 -0.31
C THR A 715 10.03 15.65 -0.30
N ILE A 716 9.37 16.23 -1.30
CA ILE A 716 7.92 16.14 -1.47
C ILE A 716 7.61 15.10 -2.54
N HIS A 717 6.85 14.07 -2.17
CA HIS A 717 6.41 13.02 -3.10
C HIS A 717 4.95 13.26 -3.52
N PRO A 718 4.59 13.13 -4.81
CA PRO A 718 3.26 13.44 -5.33
C PRO A 718 2.11 12.67 -4.68
N GLU A 719 2.38 11.51 -4.09
CA GLU A 719 1.36 10.62 -3.50
C GLU A 719 1.03 10.93 -2.02
N GLY A 720 1.65 11.97 -1.43
CA GLY A 720 1.56 12.27 0.00
C GLY A 720 0.86 13.58 0.38
N ARG A 721 -0.05 14.12 -0.44
CA ARG A 721 -0.82 15.34 -0.12
C ARG A 721 -2.19 15.08 0.48
#